data_AF-A0A100WEY1-F1
#
_entry.id   AF-A0A100WEY1-F1
#
_cell.length_a   1.000
_cell.length_b   1.000
_cell.length_c   1.000
_cell.angle_alpha   90.00
_cell.angle_beta   90.00
_cell.angle_gamma   90.00
#
_symmetry.space_group_name_H-M   'P 1'
#
loop_
_entity.id
_entity.type
_entity.pdbx_description
1 polymer ?
#
loop_
_entity_poly.entity_id
_entity_poly.type
_entity_poly.pdbx_seq_one_letter_code
_entity_poly.pdbx_strand_id
1 'polypeptide(L)'
;MTATKVSETPDQVLERFRLPDSSVFMVGMFDKGITVLSQQVRALNLAWALVESGEVPLDRAPGSDRDGPDPSRKHIAVVGGGFAGLTFAAGLLKKRVNANITVFERRDTVLPLQHGSDSRWLHPHIYDWPSRGSEAYSAALPVLNWTASRASDVVVQVLKEWAQVASTEQPAPESTTSDPPSIRVFCNTRHIQVANAGSTPAMTVEWIGEERKGSEPAVPAADRPTAVGNSESFDLVVLAVGFGLESGARVFYWRNETLAQPHLGQARSTYIVSGSGDGAMIDMFRLRISHFRQDRILAELFSDHEELLKRLRALHDTAPTGADFEQLRAVWEDPSLATSASDVLNRLRDRLRQDTTVLLRVRKPSFARLFVDKRVSFQNRLLAYLLYRCGAFTPVTAVREADLSRLAREHRVPEERIIIRHGTETEAGMTDVLEVSLREKVRQCFENSGRYLQDDVPAWSGGYFDMPGLTEAEEGTGRRATNQVKGTWRKEYLPSPTEAIATAFCSAVSAFIASATAPSRRLRVTLHRTLLSGDEVVLQQCCDYQGVEVSPERRAGRTFPSRNGTIGAAFSLGRVVRTKLGATKDALVADMAAMSLDEASQNMAIDVASVAAIPLLGPTDRQSGHSWDVIAVLYFDSYDEDAFVDDEMLDGVIRMCGFFLDSLPTVTHTIAGRIANTEFWGSARSRDDESQAIDTANWQALEQAAMDAPRTDSLRYVNFDFSEFTPVEQI
;
A
#
# COMPACT_ATOMS: atom_id res chain seq x y z
N MET A 1 -6.43 -12.56 -17.76
CA MET A 1 -7.80 -12.07 -18.04
C MET A 1 -8.72 -12.47 -16.88
N THR A 2 -9.00 -11.53 -15.98
CA THR A 2 -9.99 -11.66 -14.91
C THR A 2 -11.34 -11.17 -15.43
N ALA A 3 -12.38 -11.98 -15.28
CA ALA A 3 -13.75 -11.60 -15.60
C ALA A 3 -14.12 -10.25 -14.97
N THR A 4 -14.92 -9.47 -15.69
CA THR A 4 -15.49 -8.18 -15.29
C THR A 4 -16.15 -8.32 -13.92
N LYS A 5 -15.42 -7.99 -12.84
CA LYS A 5 -15.97 -7.97 -11.48
C LYS A 5 -16.74 -6.66 -11.35
N VAL A 6 -18.07 -6.74 -11.41
CA VAL A 6 -18.99 -5.64 -11.05
C VAL A 6 -18.52 -5.04 -9.72
N SER A 7 -18.48 -3.71 -9.59
CA SER A 7 -18.09 -3.07 -8.31
C SER A 7 -19.03 -3.56 -7.22
N GLU A 8 -18.48 -4.23 -6.21
CA GLU A 8 -19.27 -4.83 -5.15
C GLU A 8 -19.83 -3.73 -4.24
N THR A 9 -21.08 -3.88 -3.79
CA THR A 9 -21.68 -2.91 -2.87
C THR A 9 -21.06 -3.03 -1.47
N PRO A 10 -21.09 -1.97 -0.64
CA PRO A 10 -20.63 -2.04 0.75
C PRO A 10 -21.23 -3.23 1.53
N ASP A 11 -22.53 -3.48 1.37
CA ASP A 11 -23.21 -4.61 2.03
C ASP A 11 -22.67 -5.98 1.59
N GLN A 12 -22.39 -6.15 0.28
CA GLN A 12 -21.80 -7.38 -0.24
C GLN A 12 -20.40 -7.64 0.32
N VAL A 13 -19.63 -6.56 0.51
CA VAL A 13 -18.32 -6.64 1.16
C VAL A 13 -18.52 -7.05 2.62
N LEU A 14 -19.39 -6.37 3.38
CA LEU A 14 -19.64 -6.67 4.80
C LEU A 14 -20.08 -8.10 5.08
N GLU A 15 -20.92 -8.69 4.23
CA GLU A 15 -21.37 -10.07 4.38
C GLU A 15 -20.22 -11.08 4.48
N ARG A 16 -19.07 -10.81 3.84
CA ARG A 16 -17.89 -11.69 3.87
C ARG A 16 -17.11 -11.62 5.18
N PHE A 17 -17.23 -10.50 5.88
CA PHE A 17 -16.57 -10.28 7.17
C PHE A 17 -17.48 -10.69 8.34
N ARG A 18 -18.80 -10.60 8.17
CA ARG A 18 -19.77 -10.83 9.23
C ARG A 18 -19.91 -12.31 9.59
N LEU A 19 -19.84 -12.62 10.87
CA LEU A 19 -20.27 -13.90 11.42
C LEU A 19 -21.82 -13.94 11.42
N PRO A 20 -22.47 -14.97 10.84
CA PRO A 20 -23.92 -15.00 10.66
C PRO A 20 -24.74 -14.72 11.93
N ASP A 21 -25.79 -13.91 11.78
CA ASP A 21 -26.72 -13.51 12.84
C ASP A 21 -26.00 -12.98 14.10
N SER A 22 -25.00 -12.12 13.89
CA SER A 22 -24.25 -11.49 14.97
C SER A 22 -23.64 -10.14 14.55
N SER A 23 -23.22 -9.37 15.55
CA SER A 23 -22.43 -8.14 15.38
C SER A 23 -20.92 -8.41 15.49
N VAL A 24 -20.49 -9.63 15.16
CA VAL A 24 -19.08 -10.03 15.13
C VAL A 24 -18.59 -10.05 13.69
N PHE A 25 -17.45 -9.43 13.44
CA PHE A 25 -16.77 -9.37 12.16
C PHE A 25 -15.38 -9.99 12.26
N MET A 26 -14.90 -10.57 11.17
CA MET A 26 -13.66 -11.34 11.12
C MET A 26 -12.79 -10.81 10.00
N VAL A 27 -11.50 -10.57 10.24
CA VAL A 27 -10.58 -10.06 9.21
C VAL A 27 -9.56 -11.14 8.83
N GLY A 28 -9.52 -11.48 7.54
CA GLY A 28 -8.45 -12.23 6.90
C GLY A 28 -8.33 -13.70 7.29
N MET A 29 -9.38 -14.29 7.89
CA MET A 29 -9.33 -15.60 8.55
C MET A 29 -9.24 -16.77 7.57
N PHE A 30 -9.99 -16.71 6.48
CA PHE A 30 -10.18 -17.82 5.54
C PHE A 30 -9.23 -17.73 4.34
N ASP A 31 -8.52 -16.61 4.23
CA ASP A 31 -7.69 -16.27 3.09
C ASP A 31 -6.35 -17.01 3.13
N LYS A 32 -5.80 -17.25 1.94
CA LYS A 32 -4.48 -17.89 1.75
C LYS A 32 -3.50 -16.84 1.23
N GLY A 33 -2.22 -17.00 1.53
CA GLY A 33 -1.20 -16.03 1.11
C GLY A 33 -1.27 -14.72 1.91
N ILE A 34 -1.40 -14.84 3.23
CA ILE A 34 -1.52 -13.70 4.14
C ILE A 34 -0.21 -12.92 4.16
N THR A 35 -0.24 -11.67 3.69
CA THR A 35 0.85 -10.69 3.79
C THR A 35 0.43 -9.57 4.73
N VAL A 36 1.37 -8.74 5.17
CA VAL A 36 1.05 -7.57 6.02
C VAL A 36 0.13 -6.62 5.26
N LEU A 37 0.48 -6.29 4.01
CA LEU A 37 -0.31 -5.42 3.15
C LEU A 37 -1.74 -5.97 2.97
N SER A 38 -1.89 -7.26 2.62
CA SER A 38 -3.22 -7.80 2.34
C SER A 38 -4.14 -7.82 3.57
N GLN A 39 -3.58 -7.96 4.78
CA GLN A 39 -4.34 -7.84 6.02
C GLN A 39 -4.75 -6.40 6.32
N GLN A 40 -3.89 -5.43 6.01
CA GLN A 40 -4.23 -4.01 6.14
C GLN A 40 -5.30 -3.58 5.14
N VAL A 41 -5.21 -4.03 3.89
CA VAL A 41 -6.23 -3.74 2.86
C VAL A 41 -7.58 -4.35 3.24
N ARG A 42 -7.63 -5.61 3.67
CA ARG A 42 -8.87 -6.23 4.18
C ARG A 42 -9.46 -5.46 5.37
N ALA A 43 -8.62 -5.00 6.29
CA ALA A 43 -9.04 -4.20 7.43
C ALA A 43 -9.65 -2.85 7.01
N LEU A 44 -9.03 -2.17 6.04
CA LEU A 44 -9.58 -0.92 5.49
C LEU A 44 -10.85 -1.17 4.66
N ASN A 45 -10.97 -2.28 3.95
CA ASN A 45 -12.19 -2.69 3.24
C ASN A 45 -13.35 -2.86 4.22
N LEU A 46 -13.11 -3.48 5.39
CA LEU A 46 -14.11 -3.59 6.45
C LEU A 46 -14.49 -2.22 7.02
N ALA A 47 -13.51 -1.35 7.30
CA ALA A 47 -13.77 -0.01 7.82
C ALA A 47 -14.59 0.83 6.84
N TRP A 48 -14.22 0.82 5.55
CA TRP A 48 -14.97 1.45 4.46
C TRP A 48 -16.40 0.92 4.43
N ALA A 49 -16.58 -0.41 4.38
CA ALA A 49 -17.90 -0.99 4.20
C ALA A 49 -18.84 -0.71 5.39
N LEU A 50 -18.32 -0.69 6.63
CA LEU A 50 -19.10 -0.36 7.83
C LEU A 50 -19.56 1.09 7.87
N VAL A 51 -18.74 2.01 7.35
CA VAL A 51 -19.10 3.43 7.24
C VAL A 51 -20.13 3.63 6.13
N GLU A 52 -19.87 3.05 4.94
CA GLU A 52 -20.72 3.23 3.77
C GLU A 52 -22.09 2.53 3.87
N SER A 53 -22.20 1.43 4.64
CA SER A 53 -23.51 0.82 4.93
C SER A 53 -24.30 1.56 6.02
N GLY A 54 -23.68 2.53 6.71
CA GLY A 54 -24.27 3.25 7.83
C GLY A 54 -24.30 2.48 9.15
N GLU A 55 -23.67 1.30 9.24
CA GLU A 55 -23.56 0.55 10.49
C GLU A 55 -22.71 1.26 11.55
N VAL A 56 -21.67 1.96 11.11
CA VAL A 56 -20.85 2.84 11.93
C VAL A 56 -21.09 4.29 11.48
N PRO A 57 -21.85 5.08 12.26
CA PRO A 57 -22.20 6.44 11.87
C PRO A 57 -20.99 7.37 11.93
N LEU A 58 -20.97 8.38 11.06
CA LEU A 58 -20.06 9.52 11.15
C LEU A 58 -20.49 10.51 12.24
N ASP A 59 -19.56 11.39 12.64
CA ASP A 59 -19.84 12.58 13.44
C ASP A 59 -20.97 13.44 12.82
N ARG A 60 -21.86 14.03 13.66
CA ARG A 60 -23.07 14.75 13.20
C ARG A 60 -22.93 16.28 13.22
N ALA A 61 -23.69 16.93 12.35
CA ALA A 61 -23.89 18.39 12.29
C ALA A 61 -24.97 18.88 13.30
N PRO A 62 -25.08 20.19 13.62
CA PRO A 62 -25.85 20.69 14.76
C PRO A 62 -27.35 20.45 14.54
N GLY A 63 -28.03 19.95 15.57
CA GLY A 63 -29.48 19.73 15.50
C GLY A 63 -30.17 19.44 16.83
N SER A 64 -29.42 19.30 17.93
CA SER A 64 -30.04 19.33 19.24
C SER A 64 -29.00 19.75 20.27
N ASP A 65 -29.21 20.90 20.90
CA ASP A 65 -28.68 21.19 22.23
C ASP A 65 -29.09 20.02 23.12
N ARG A 66 -28.20 19.05 23.30
CA ARG A 66 -28.39 17.94 24.23
C ARG A 66 -27.21 17.93 25.17
N ASP A 67 -27.46 18.34 26.40
CA ASP A 67 -26.60 18.00 27.52
C ASP A 67 -26.69 16.49 27.77
N GLY A 68 -25.65 15.74 27.40
CA GLY A 68 -25.54 14.29 27.67
C GLY A 68 -24.83 13.49 26.56
N PRO A 69 -24.44 12.22 26.84
CA PRO A 69 -23.76 11.36 25.88
C PRO A 69 -24.64 11.07 24.65
N ASP A 70 -24.05 11.13 23.45
CA ASP A 70 -24.77 10.86 22.19
C ASP A 70 -25.26 9.39 22.15
N PRO A 71 -26.58 9.14 22.15
CA PRO A 71 -27.13 7.78 22.16
C PRO A 71 -26.88 7.01 20.86
N SER A 72 -26.41 7.69 19.80
CA SER A 72 -26.01 7.06 18.53
C SER A 72 -24.52 6.68 18.47
N ARG A 73 -23.73 7.05 19.50
CA ARG A 73 -22.31 6.71 19.59
C ARG A 73 -22.12 5.21 19.74
N LYS A 74 -21.40 4.60 18.80
CA LYS A 74 -21.14 3.16 18.79
C LYS A 74 -20.00 2.77 19.72
N HIS A 75 -20.14 1.64 20.40
CA HIS A 75 -19.06 1.00 21.15
C HIS A 75 -18.48 -0.15 20.32
N ILE A 76 -17.22 -0.01 19.90
CA ILE A 76 -16.55 -0.94 19.00
C ILE A 76 -15.37 -1.62 19.71
N ALA A 77 -15.40 -2.94 19.79
CA ALA A 77 -14.31 -3.75 20.30
C ALA A 77 -13.48 -4.33 19.15
N VAL A 78 -12.15 -4.22 19.24
CA VAL A 78 -11.21 -4.81 18.29
C VAL A 78 -10.32 -5.79 19.03
N VAL A 79 -10.47 -7.09 18.77
CA VAL A 79 -9.71 -8.16 19.40
C VAL A 79 -8.51 -8.53 18.52
N GLY A 80 -7.33 -8.03 18.90
CA GLY A 80 -6.05 -8.22 18.22
C GLY A 80 -5.37 -6.89 17.90
N GLY A 81 -4.23 -6.62 18.55
CA GLY A 81 -3.41 -5.43 18.34
C GLY A 81 -2.35 -5.61 17.24
N GLY A 82 -2.64 -6.42 16.22
CA GLY A 82 -1.77 -6.63 15.06
C GLY A 82 -2.00 -5.60 13.95
N PHE A 83 -1.35 -5.79 12.78
CA PHE A 83 -1.49 -4.87 11.64
C PHE A 83 -2.95 -4.66 11.22
N ALA A 84 -3.75 -5.73 11.13
CA ALA A 84 -5.16 -5.63 10.78
C ALA A 84 -5.98 -4.80 11.79
N GLY A 85 -5.89 -5.13 13.08
CA GLY A 85 -6.69 -4.47 14.11
C GLY A 85 -6.33 -2.99 14.30
N LEU A 86 -5.03 -2.66 14.30
CA LEU A 86 -4.59 -1.26 14.34
C LEU A 86 -5.01 -0.51 13.07
N THR A 87 -4.89 -1.12 11.89
CA THR A 87 -5.27 -0.44 10.63
C THR A 87 -6.78 -0.20 10.57
N PHE A 88 -7.59 -1.17 11.00
CA PHE A 88 -9.04 -1.01 11.10
C PHE A 88 -9.41 0.17 12.02
N ALA A 89 -8.86 0.18 13.24
CA ALA A 89 -9.11 1.25 14.21
C ALA A 89 -8.63 2.60 13.68
N ALA A 90 -7.44 2.66 13.09
CA ALA A 90 -6.89 3.89 12.50
C ALA A 90 -7.75 4.40 11.33
N GLY A 91 -8.28 3.49 10.49
CA GLY A 91 -9.22 3.83 9.43
C GLY A 91 -10.48 4.52 9.98
N LEU A 92 -11.08 3.96 11.04
CA LEU A 92 -12.24 4.58 11.71
C LEU A 92 -11.90 5.93 12.36
N LEU A 93 -10.73 6.05 13.00
CA LEU A 93 -10.25 7.31 13.57
C LEU A 93 -10.08 8.38 12.49
N LYS A 94 -9.43 8.06 11.37
CA LYS A 94 -9.29 8.92 10.18
C LYS A 94 -10.63 9.33 9.58
N LYS A 95 -11.64 8.45 9.62
CA LYS A 95 -13.01 8.74 9.15
C LYS A 95 -13.84 9.56 10.14
N ARG A 96 -13.35 9.89 11.33
CA ARG A 96 -14.13 10.61 12.36
C ARG A 96 -15.50 9.99 12.62
N VAL A 97 -15.50 8.67 12.82
CA VAL A 97 -16.74 7.99 13.18
C VAL A 97 -17.22 8.41 14.57
N ASN A 98 -18.53 8.42 14.77
CA ASN A 98 -19.12 8.65 16.09
C ASN A 98 -19.06 7.35 16.91
N ALA A 99 -17.85 6.97 17.35
CA ALA A 99 -17.62 5.72 18.06
C ALA A 99 -16.55 5.82 19.15
N ASN A 100 -16.71 4.97 20.17
CA ASN A 100 -15.69 4.63 21.16
C ASN A 100 -15.06 3.30 20.77
N ILE A 101 -13.76 3.33 20.45
CA ILE A 101 -13.02 2.18 19.95
C ILE A 101 -12.15 1.63 21.09
N THR A 102 -12.21 0.32 21.34
CA THR A 102 -11.35 -0.35 22.31
C THR A 102 -10.59 -1.49 21.64
N VAL A 103 -9.25 -1.41 21.62
CA VAL A 103 -8.37 -2.44 21.06
C VAL A 103 -7.81 -3.30 22.20
N PHE A 104 -7.90 -4.62 22.04
CA PHE A 104 -7.39 -5.60 23.00
C PHE A 104 -6.25 -6.41 22.38
N GLU A 105 -5.11 -6.49 23.07
CA GLU A 105 -3.95 -7.28 22.69
C GLU A 105 -3.54 -8.20 23.85
N ARG A 106 -3.39 -9.49 23.55
CA ARG A 106 -3.04 -10.51 24.53
C ARG A 106 -1.62 -10.32 25.08
N ARG A 107 -0.72 -9.76 24.28
CA ARG A 107 0.69 -9.55 24.62
C ARG A 107 0.92 -8.16 25.22
N ASP A 108 2.12 -7.97 25.77
CA ASP A 108 2.52 -6.75 26.47
C ASP A 108 2.62 -5.51 25.56
N THR A 109 2.71 -5.72 24.25
CA THR A 109 2.75 -4.67 23.23
C THR A 109 1.89 -5.06 22.04
N VAL A 110 1.43 -4.05 21.31
CA VAL A 110 0.88 -4.21 19.96
C VAL A 110 1.96 -4.64 18.96
N LEU A 111 1.53 -5.20 17.82
CA LEU A 111 2.39 -5.80 16.78
C LEU A 111 3.42 -6.80 17.35
N PRO A 112 3.06 -7.68 18.32
CA PRO A 112 4.04 -8.40 19.14
C PRO A 112 4.83 -9.46 18.39
N LEU A 113 4.35 -9.91 17.22
CA LEU A 113 5.05 -10.88 16.40
C LEU A 113 6.24 -10.24 15.68
N GLN A 114 6.03 -9.09 15.05
CA GLN A 114 7.03 -8.40 14.25
C GLN A 114 7.95 -7.48 15.06
N HIS A 115 7.51 -7.06 16.25
CA HIS A 115 8.31 -6.22 17.13
C HIS A 115 9.65 -6.88 17.47
N GLY A 116 10.76 -6.23 17.12
CA GLY A 116 12.13 -6.75 17.33
C GLY A 116 12.55 -7.88 16.37
N SER A 117 11.80 -8.15 15.30
CA SER A 117 12.15 -9.14 14.28
C SER A 117 13.05 -8.53 13.19
N ASP A 118 14.36 -8.51 13.41
CA ASP A 118 15.36 -7.95 12.49
C ASP A 118 15.76 -8.91 11.36
N SER A 119 15.53 -10.21 11.55
CA SER A 119 15.92 -11.26 10.60
C SER A 119 14.93 -11.48 9.45
N ARG A 120 13.78 -10.78 9.46
CA ARG A 120 12.72 -10.90 8.47
C ARG A 120 12.57 -9.58 7.74
N TRP A 121 12.59 -9.65 6.41
CA TRP A 121 12.33 -8.51 5.54
C TRP A 121 10.85 -8.51 5.15
N LEU A 122 10.22 -7.34 5.22
CA LEU A 122 8.87 -7.10 4.74
C LEU A 122 8.95 -6.23 3.49
N HIS A 123 8.28 -6.66 2.44
CA HIS A 123 8.08 -5.88 1.24
C HIS A 123 6.60 -5.99 0.85
N PRO A 124 5.93 -4.87 0.54
CA PRO A 124 4.47 -4.84 0.37
C PRO A 124 4.00 -5.64 -0.85
N HIS A 125 4.66 -5.48 -1.99
CA HIS A 125 4.18 -6.00 -3.28
C HIS A 125 5.00 -7.14 -3.90
N ILE A 126 6.10 -7.58 -3.25
CA ILE A 126 7.05 -8.51 -3.89
C ILE A 126 6.42 -9.87 -4.20
N TYR A 127 5.39 -10.26 -3.44
CA TYR A 127 4.65 -11.50 -3.65
C TYR A 127 3.87 -11.54 -4.97
N ASP A 128 3.62 -10.37 -5.57
CA ASP A 128 2.94 -10.20 -6.85
C ASP A 128 3.91 -10.23 -8.04
N TRP A 129 5.23 -10.30 -7.78
CA TRP A 129 6.23 -10.40 -8.85
C TRP A 129 5.95 -11.63 -9.73
N PRO A 130 5.98 -11.51 -11.07
CA PRO A 130 6.60 -10.45 -11.87
C PRO A 130 5.66 -9.32 -12.34
N SER A 131 4.50 -9.15 -11.70
CA SER A 131 3.55 -8.10 -12.05
C SER A 131 4.20 -6.72 -12.02
N ARG A 132 3.72 -5.81 -12.86
CA ARG A 132 4.16 -4.41 -12.83
C ARG A 132 3.85 -3.78 -11.48
N GLY A 133 4.73 -2.89 -11.00
CA GLY A 133 4.64 -2.29 -9.67
C GLY A 133 4.91 -3.23 -8.48
N SER A 134 5.18 -4.53 -8.69
CA SER A 134 5.49 -5.47 -7.60
C SER A 134 6.79 -5.14 -6.84
N GLU A 135 7.64 -4.30 -7.42
CA GLU A 135 8.91 -3.83 -6.86
C GLU A 135 8.78 -2.48 -6.13
N ALA A 136 7.56 -1.93 -6.03
CA ALA A 136 7.32 -0.71 -5.28
C ALA A 136 7.63 -0.93 -3.78
N TYR A 137 8.46 -0.04 -3.21
CA TYR A 137 8.92 -0.16 -1.83
C TYR A 137 7.87 0.27 -0.80
N SER A 138 7.02 1.24 -1.14
CA SER A 138 5.95 1.73 -0.27
C SER A 138 4.70 0.87 -0.38
N ALA A 139 4.03 0.62 0.74
CA ALA A 139 2.74 -0.06 0.80
C ALA A 139 1.58 0.77 0.23
N ALA A 140 1.81 2.07 0.03
CA ALA A 140 0.87 3.01 -0.56
C ALA A 140 -0.49 3.11 0.18
N LEU A 141 -0.52 2.81 1.49
CA LEU A 141 -1.76 2.81 2.25
C LEU A 141 -2.16 4.24 2.64
N PRO A 142 -3.47 4.58 2.64
CA PRO A 142 -3.94 5.91 3.07
C PRO A 142 -3.84 6.12 4.59
N VAL A 143 -3.66 5.04 5.34
CA VAL A 143 -3.52 5.03 6.80
C VAL A 143 -2.55 3.92 7.20
N LEU A 144 -1.62 4.20 8.11
CA LEU A 144 -0.59 3.27 8.58
C LEU A 144 0.27 2.71 7.45
N ASN A 145 0.69 3.60 6.54
CA ASN A 145 1.63 3.30 5.49
C ASN A 145 3.01 2.91 6.04
N TRP A 146 3.77 2.20 5.22
CA TRP A 146 5.13 1.80 5.53
C TRP A 146 5.90 1.50 4.24
N THR A 147 7.21 1.52 4.34
CA THR A 147 8.14 1.17 3.26
C THR A 147 8.89 -0.11 3.60
N ALA A 148 9.26 -0.87 2.57
CA ALA A 148 9.90 -2.16 2.70
C ALA A 148 11.15 -2.05 3.57
N SER A 149 11.18 -2.84 4.64
CA SER A 149 12.25 -2.80 5.63
C SER A 149 12.31 -4.10 6.43
N ARG A 150 13.18 -4.15 7.44
CA ARG A 150 13.12 -5.21 8.46
C ARG A 150 11.76 -5.14 9.17
N ALA A 151 11.24 -6.28 9.59
CA ALA A 151 9.92 -6.33 10.22
C ALA A 151 9.84 -5.46 11.50
N SER A 152 10.94 -5.36 12.25
CA SER A 152 11.10 -4.43 13.37
C SER A 152 10.99 -2.96 12.95
N ASP A 153 11.67 -2.56 11.88
CA ASP A 153 11.65 -1.19 11.36
C ASP A 153 10.28 -0.82 10.77
N VAL A 154 9.59 -1.77 10.13
CA VAL A 154 8.19 -1.58 9.68
C VAL A 154 7.26 -1.33 10.87
N VAL A 155 7.44 -2.04 11.99
CA VAL A 155 6.66 -1.77 13.22
C VAL A 155 6.90 -0.34 13.71
N VAL A 156 8.14 0.15 13.70
CA VAL A 156 8.45 1.54 14.07
C VAL A 156 7.75 2.55 13.15
N GLN A 157 7.78 2.31 11.82
CA GLN A 157 7.09 3.15 10.85
C GLN A 157 5.58 3.20 11.11
N VAL A 158 4.94 2.04 11.27
CA VAL A 158 3.49 1.94 11.51
C VAL A 158 3.09 2.55 12.85
N LEU A 159 3.87 2.35 13.92
CA LEU A 159 3.58 2.96 15.22
C LEU A 159 3.76 4.48 15.23
N LYS A 160 4.68 5.01 14.42
CA LYS A 160 4.81 6.46 14.22
C LYS A 160 3.56 7.03 13.56
N GLU A 161 3.04 6.39 12.51
CA GLU A 161 1.80 6.81 11.87
C GLU A 161 0.58 6.63 12.79
N TRP A 162 0.52 5.53 13.54
CA TRP A 162 -0.52 5.31 14.55
C TRP A 162 -0.54 6.45 15.57
N ALA A 163 0.63 6.82 16.10
CA ALA A 163 0.75 7.92 17.05
C ALA A 163 0.22 9.23 16.45
N GLN A 164 0.48 9.51 15.17
CA GLN A 164 -0.10 10.66 14.49
C GLN A 164 -1.63 10.56 14.40
N VAL A 165 -2.17 9.45 13.90
CA VAL A 165 -3.63 9.29 13.71
C VAL A 165 -4.39 9.34 15.05
N ALA A 166 -3.84 8.72 16.11
CA ALA A 166 -4.49 8.61 17.40
C ALA A 166 -4.22 9.81 18.34
N SER A 167 -3.22 10.65 18.07
CA SER A 167 -2.96 11.89 18.84
C SER A 167 -3.55 13.14 18.20
N THR A 168 -3.75 13.14 16.88
CA THR A 168 -4.21 14.33 16.18
C THR A 168 -5.64 14.64 16.62
N GLU A 169 -5.84 15.79 17.26
CA GLU A 169 -7.13 16.48 17.25
C GLU A 169 -7.44 16.79 15.79
N GLN A 170 -8.08 15.85 15.10
CA GLN A 170 -8.40 16.04 13.70
C GLN A 170 -9.24 17.32 13.60
N PRO A 171 -8.93 18.27 12.69
CA PRO A 171 -9.76 19.45 12.53
C PRO A 171 -11.18 18.98 12.17
N ALA A 172 -12.14 19.24 13.05
CA ALA A 172 -13.53 18.95 12.78
C ALA A 172 -14.06 19.98 11.77
N PRO A 173 -14.94 19.60 10.82
CA PRO A 173 -15.75 20.58 10.11
C PRO A 173 -16.39 21.55 11.10
N GLU A 174 -16.48 22.85 10.77
CA GLU A 174 -17.01 23.91 11.66
C GLU A 174 -18.44 23.63 12.18
N SER A 175 -19.13 22.64 11.61
CA SER A 175 -20.48 22.21 11.96
C SER A 175 -20.54 20.95 12.84
N THR A 176 -19.44 20.28 13.17
CA THR A 176 -19.48 19.06 13.99
C THR A 176 -19.68 19.37 15.47
N THR A 177 -20.68 18.75 16.10
CA THR A 177 -20.98 18.94 17.53
C THR A 177 -20.73 17.69 18.38
N SER A 178 -20.43 16.54 17.78
CA SER A 178 -20.06 15.32 18.51
C SER A 178 -18.59 15.35 18.92
N ASP A 179 -18.28 14.74 20.07
CA ASP A 179 -16.90 14.51 20.49
C ASP A 179 -16.16 13.71 19.41
N PRO A 180 -14.83 13.87 19.23
CA PRO A 180 -14.08 13.02 18.32
C PRO A 180 -14.21 11.53 18.71
N PRO A 181 -13.92 10.59 17.78
CA PRO A 181 -13.81 9.20 18.13
C PRO A 181 -12.75 9.00 19.23
N SER A 182 -13.07 8.18 20.22
CA SER A 182 -12.14 7.85 21.29
C SER A 182 -11.46 6.50 21.05
N ILE A 183 -10.23 6.35 21.55
CA ILE A 183 -9.46 5.11 21.45
C ILE A 183 -8.91 4.71 22.82
N ARG A 184 -9.25 3.49 23.25
CA ARG A 184 -8.62 2.80 24.39
C ARG A 184 -7.84 1.60 23.89
N VAL A 185 -6.67 1.36 24.46
CA VAL A 185 -5.86 0.20 24.13
C VAL A 185 -5.55 -0.57 25.42
N PHE A 186 -5.85 -1.86 25.43
CA PHE A 186 -5.48 -2.78 26.50
C PHE A 186 -4.47 -3.78 25.97
N CYS A 187 -3.33 -3.90 26.65
CA CYS A 187 -2.34 -4.94 26.43
C CYS A 187 -2.32 -5.90 27.62
N ASN A 188 -1.54 -6.98 27.53
CA ASN A 188 -1.55 -8.06 28.52
C ASN A 188 -2.98 -8.55 28.81
N THR A 189 -3.85 -8.57 27.79
CA THR A 189 -5.22 -9.04 27.93
C THR A 189 -5.23 -10.57 28.08
N ARG A 190 -5.02 -11.04 29.32
CA ARG A 190 -4.83 -12.47 29.65
C ARG A 190 -6.14 -13.24 29.65
N HIS A 191 -7.24 -12.55 29.93
CA HIS A 191 -8.60 -13.05 29.84
C HIS A 191 -9.36 -12.14 28.90
N ILE A 192 -10.05 -12.72 27.93
CA ILE A 192 -11.04 -12.03 27.11
C ILE A 192 -12.11 -13.04 26.68
N GLN A 193 -13.36 -12.66 26.86
CA GLN A 193 -14.51 -13.50 26.54
C GLN A 193 -15.59 -12.62 25.89
N VAL A 194 -15.99 -12.98 24.67
CA VAL A 194 -17.05 -12.33 23.89
C VAL A 194 -18.29 -13.21 23.93
N ALA A 195 -19.40 -12.64 24.36
CA ALA A 195 -20.68 -13.32 24.53
C ALA A 195 -21.82 -12.48 23.96
N ASN A 196 -22.94 -13.12 23.59
CA ASN A 196 -24.15 -12.38 23.22
C ASN A 196 -24.73 -11.67 24.46
N ALA A 197 -25.15 -10.42 24.33
CA ALA A 197 -25.76 -9.66 25.43
C ALA A 197 -27.23 -10.06 25.73
N GLY A 198 -27.76 -11.11 25.09
CA GLY A 198 -29.14 -11.58 25.25
C GLY A 198 -30.04 -11.23 24.05
N SER A 199 -31.14 -10.52 24.28
CA SER A 199 -32.18 -10.24 23.26
C SER A 199 -31.88 -9.07 22.32
N THR A 200 -30.70 -8.47 22.42
CA THR A 200 -30.22 -7.38 21.55
C THR A 200 -29.03 -7.88 20.71
N PRO A 201 -28.76 -7.28 19.54
CA PRO A 201 -27.58 -7.62 18.72
C PRO A 201 -26.25 -7.17 19.35
N ALA A 202 -26.26 -6.65 20.59
CA ALA A 202 -25.06 -6.22 21.29
C ALA A 202 -24.26 -7.42 21.82
N MET A 203 -22.94 -7.21 21.98
CA MET A 203 -22.00 -8.19 22.50
C MET A 203 -21.47 -7.74 23.85
N THR A 204 -21.43 -8.63 24.82
CA THR A 204 -20.69 -8.40 26.07
C THR A 204 -19.25 -8.86 25.86
N VAL A 205 -18.30 -7.98 26.15
CA VAL A 205 -16.87 -8.33 26.20
C VAL A 205 -16.41 -8.20 27.65
N GLU A 206 -15.98 -9.33 28.22
CA GLU A 206 -15.34 -9.41 29.53
C GLU A 206 -13.83 -9.55 29.31
N TRP A 207 -13.01 -8.82 30.06
CA TRP A 207 -11.56 -8.91 29.94
C TRP A 207 -10.81 -8.65 31.24
N ILE A 208 -9.55 -9.07 31.29
CA ILE A 208 -8.54 -8.64 32.27
C ILE A 208 -7.32 -8.17 31.50
N GLY A 209 -6.97 -6.88 31.60
CA GLY A 209 -5.85 -6.29 30.85
C GLY A 209 -5.30 -5.01 31.47
N GLU A 210 -4.17 -4.55 30.95
CA GLU A 210 -3.50 -3.32 31.35
C GLU A 210 -3.76 -2.22 30.32
N GLU A 211 -4.28 -1.09 30.76
CA GLU A 211 -4.52 0.06 29.90
C GLU A 211 -3.21 0.70 29.45
N ARG A 212 -3.14 1.04 28.17
CA ARG A 212 -2.02 1.72 27.50
C ARG A 212 -2.47 3.10 27.03
N LYS A 213 -1.52 3.99 26.79
CA LYS A 213 -1.82 5.28 26.14
C LYS A 213 -2.34 5.01 24.74
N GLY A 214 -3.47 5.61 24.37
CA GLY A 214 -4.12 5.38 23.08
C GLY A 214 -3.21 5.67 21.87
N SER A 215 -2.49 6.80 21.89
CA SER A 215 -1.55 7.20 20.84
C SER A 215 -0.20 6.48 20.89
N GLU A 216 0.19 5.97 22.05
CA GLU A 216 1.48 5.30 22.27
C GLU A 216 1.25 3.96 23.00
N PRO A 217 0.75 2.93 22.30
CA PRO A 217 0.31 1.69 22.93
C PRO A 217 1.45 0.87 23.58
N ALA A 218 2.71 1.23 23.34
CA ALA A 218 3.88 0.69 24.05
C ALA A 218 4.05 1.26 25.47
N VAL A 219 3.35 2.35 25.80
CA VAL A 219 3.48 3.06 27.08
C VAL A 219 2.25 2.80 27.96
N PRO A 220 2.43 2.36 29.22
CA PRO A 220 1.34 2.29 30.21
C PRO A 220 0.56 3.60 30.35
N ALA A 221 -0.76 3.52 30.51
CA ALA A 221 -1.60 4.70 30.75
C ALA A 221 -1.33 5.35 32.11
N ALA A 222 -0.99 4.55 33.12
CA ALA A 222 -0.63 4.99 34.47
C ALA A 222 0.83 4.64 34.78
N ASP A 223 1.48 5.41 35.65
CA ASP A 223 2.88 5.20 36.09
C ASP A 223 3.13 3.80 36.66
N ARG A 224 2.09 3.17 37.20
CA ARG A 224 2.09 1.77 37.64
C ARG A 224 0.96 1.03 36.92
N PRO A 225 1.25 0.34 35.79
CA PRO A 225 0.23 -0.46 35.12
C PRO A 225 -0.26 -1.56 36.07
N THR A 226 -1.57 -1.60 36.27
CA THR A 226 -2.23 -2.70 36.98
C THR A 226 -3.27 -3.31 36.07
N ALA A 227 -3.29 -4.63 35.97
CA ALA A 227 -4.32 -5.32 35.23
C ALA A 227 -5.68 -5.10 35.91
N VAL A 228 -6.68 -4.66 35.15
CA VAL A 228 -8.05 -4.44 35.62
C VAL A 228 -8.97 -5.43 34.91
N GLY A 229 -9.82 -6.09 35.69
CA GLY A 229 -10.91 -6.91 35.19
C GLY A 229 -12.16 -6.06 34.98
N ASN A 230 -12.77 -6.12 33.81
CA ASN A 230 -13.99 -5.37 33.50
C ASN A 230 -14.87 -6.12 32.50
N SER A 231 -16.12 -5.68 32.36
CA SER A 231 -17.08 -6.18 31.39
C SER A 231 -17.91 -5.02 30.86
N GLU A 232 -17.95 -4.86 29.54
CA GLU A 232 -18.70 -3.80 28.87
C GLU A 232 -19.53 -4.35 27.70
N SER A 233 -20.58 -3.61 27.33
CA SER A 233 -21.40 -3.90 26.16
C SER A 233 -20.85 -3.16 24.94
N PHE A 234 -20.78 -3.86 23.82
CA PHE A 234 -20.29 -3.37 22.53
C PHE A 234 -21.35 -3.58 21.46
N ASP A 235 -21.54 -2.59 20.59
CA ASP A 235 -22.41 -2.70 19.41
C ASP A 235 -21.79 -3.60 18.34
N LEU A 236 -20.46 -3.62 18.26
CA LEU A 236 -19.70 -4.30 17.22
C LEU A 236 -18.40 -4.87 17.80
N VAL A 237 -18.06 -6.11 17.39
CA VAL A 237 -16.79 -6.75 17.72
C VAL A 237 -16.06 -7.15 16.44
N VAL A 238 -14.81 -6.72 16.27
CA VAL A 238 -13.93 -7.15 15.18
C VAL A 238 -12.88 -8.11 15.73
N LEU A 239 -12.81 -9.29 15.15
CA LEU A 239 -11.80 -10.31 15.43
C LEU A 239 -10.67 -10.16 14.41
N ALA A 240 -9.56 -9.58 14.85
CA ALA A 240 -8.39 -9.23 14.06
C ALA A 240 -7.14 -9.99 14.55
N VAL A 241 -7.28 -11.31 14.77
CA VAL A 241 -6.23 -12.18 15.33
C VAL A 241 -4.99 -12.33 14.42
N GLY A 242 -5.09 -11.95 13.14
CA GLY A 242 -3.98 -11.80 12.20
C GLY A 242 -3.22 -13.11 11.95
N PHE A 243 -1.88 -13.03 11.94
CA PHE A 243 -1.01 -14.15 11.57
C PHE A 243 -1.07 -15.34 12.55
N GLY A 244 -1.35 -15.10 13.84
CA GLY A 244 -1.32 -16.14 14.86
C GLY A 244 0.07 -16.72 15.15
N LEU A 245 0.12 -17.73 16.03
CA LEU A 245 1.33 -18.49 16.36
C LEU A 245 1.36 -19.81 15.60
N GLU A 246 2.55 -20.22 15.18
CA GLU A 246 2.76 -21.48 14.46
C GLU A 246 2.60 -22.68 15.39
N SER A 247 1.93 -23.73 14.91
CA SER A 247 1.81 -24.99 15.65
C SER A 247 3.06 -25.84 15.50
N GLY A 248 3.50 -26.47 16.60
CA GLY A 248 4.62 -27.42 16.61
C GLY A 248 6.01 -26.82 16.30
N ALA A 249 6.12 -25.50 16.10
CA ALA A 249 7.39 -24.84 15.84
C ALA A 249 8.20 -24.64 17.12
N ARG A 250 9.50 -25.02 17.10
CA ARG A 250 10.42 -24.75 18.22
C ARG A 250 10.86 -23.28 18.26
N VAL A 251 11.08 -22.70 17.08
CA VAL A 251 11.42 -21.29 16.88
C VAL A 251 10.38 -20.72 15.93
N PHE A 252 9.58 -19.79 16.43
CA PHE A 252 8.55 -19.12 15.64
C PHE A 252 9.16 -18.28 14.51
N TYR A 253 8.45 -18.20 13.38
CA TYR A 253 8.90 -17.53 12.16
C TYR A 253 9.44 -16.11 12.38
N TRP A 254 8.82 -15.33 13.27
CA TRP A 254 9.20 -13.94 13.53
C TRP A 254 10.33 -13.78 14.56
N ARG A 255 10.91 -14.87 15.08
CA ARG A 255 12.03 -14.77 16.03
C ARG A 255 13.35 -14.66 15.28
N ASN A 256 14.23 -13.80 15.81
CA ASN A 256 15.59 -13.70 15.31
C ASN A 256 16.32 -15.03 15.50
N GLU A 257 16.97 -15.47 14.42
CA GLU A 257 17.85 -16.64 14.40
C GLU A 257 19.02 -16.41 13.45
N THR A 258 19.88 -17.44 13.31
CA THR A 258 21.15 -17.37 12.60
C THR A 258 21.17 -18.13 11.26
N LEU A 259 20.02 -18.58 10.73
CA LEU A 259 19.88 -19.36 9.50
C LEU A 259 20.51 -18.65 8.29
N ALA A 260 20.41 -17.33 8.20
CA ALA A 260 20.99 -16.54 7.11
C ALA A 260 22.48 -16.18 7.32
N GLN A 261 23.10 -16.64 8.42
CA GLN A 261 24.50 -16.38 8.74
C GLN A 261 25.38 -17.61 8.43
N PRO A 262 26.66 -17.41 8.06
CA PRO A 262 27.62 -18.50 7.97
C PRO A 262 27.84 -19.19 9.32
N HIS A 263 28.07 -20.50 9.31
CA HIS A 263 28.45 -21.23 10.52
C HIS A 263 29.88 -20.87 10.94
N LEU A 264 30.08 -20.44 12.18
CA LEU A 264 31.41 -20.08 12.69
C LEU A 264 32.26 -21.30 13.12
N GLY A 265 31.62 -22.42 13.50
CA GLY A 265 32.30 -23.56 14.13
C GLY A 265 32.24 -24.88 13.35
N GLN A 266 31.49 -24.96 12.26
CA GLN A 266 31.36 -26.16 11.44
C GLN A 266 31.47 -25.81 9.96
N ALA A 267 32.25 -26.58 9.21
CA ALA A 267 32.43 -26.35 7.78
C ALA A 267 31.14 -26.59 6.97
N ARG A 268 30.26 -27.50 7.43
CA ARG A 268 28.98 -27.77 6.77
C ARG A 268 27.91 -28.30 7.73
N SER A 269 26.67 -27.81 7.59
CA SER A 269 25.52 -28.21 8.41
C SER A 269 24.32 -28.64 7.58
N THR A 270 23.70 -29.76 7.95
CA THR A 270 22.43 -30.22 7.35
C THR A 270 21.23 -29.71 8.16
N TYR A 271 20.21 -29.24 7.45
CA TYR A 271 18.93 -28.76 7.98
C TYR A 271 17.77 -29.56 7.39
N ILE A 272 16.69 -29.69 8.15
CA ILE A 272 15.40 -30.16 7.66
C ILE A 272 14.44 -28.98 7.69
N VAL A 273 13.85 -28.65 6.55
CA VAL A 273 12.75 -27.68 6.47
C VAL A 273 11.47 -28.45 6.18
N SER A 274 10.49 -28.37 7.07
CA SER A 274 9.20 -29.04 6.91
C SER A 274 8.08 -28.01 6.79
N GLY A 275 7.50 -27.93 5.60
CA GLY A 275 6.42 -27.00 5.27
C GLY A 275 6.27 -26.83 3.77
N SER A 276 5.15 -26.27 3.34
CA SER A 276 4.84 -26.06 1.91
C SER A 276 4.21 -24.69 1.62
N GLY A 277 4.38 -23.73 2.52
CA GLY A 277 3.97 -22.33 2.35
C GLY A 277 5.18 -21.40 2.22
N ASP A 278 4.93 -20.11 1.99
CA ASP A 278 6.00 -19.11 1.79
C ASP A 278 7.02 -19.08 2.93
N GLY A 279 6.60 -19.15 4.20
CA GLY A 279 7.53 -19.15 5.33
C GLY A 279 8.56 -20.30 5.31
N ALA A 280 8.17 -21.48 4.79
CA ALA A 280 9.09 -22.60 4.59
C ALA A 280 10.08 -22.33 3.45
N MET A 281 9.59 -21.74 2.36
CA MET A 281 10.42 -21.39 1.21
C MET A 281 11.46 -20.32 1.58
N ILE A 282 11.05 -19.28 2.30
CA ILE A 282 11.95 -18.22 2.78
C ILE A 282 13.07 -18.79 3.65
N ASP A 283 12.78 -19.66 4.62
CA ASP A 283 13.82 -20.27 5.45
C ASP A 283 14.74 -21.21 4.63
N MET A 284 14.21 -21.93 3.64
CA MET A 284 15.04 -22.69 2.70
C MET A 284 15.96 -21.79 1.88
N PHE A 285 15.46 -20.65 1.37
CA PHE A 285 16.26 -19.71 0.58
C PHE A 285 17.37 -19.09 1.41
N ARG A 286 17.08 -18.67 2.65
CA ARG A 286 18.06 -18.14 3.60
C ARG A 286 19.17 -19.14 3.92
N LEU A 287 18.83 -20.43 3.93
CA LEU A 287 19.81 -21.50 4.11
C LEU A 287 20.62 -21.78 2.84
N ARG A 288 20.07 -21.62 1.64
CA ARG A 288 20.72 -22.07 0.39
C ARG A 288 21.34 -20.97 -0.46
N ILE A 289 20.91 -19.72 -0.33
CA ILE A 289 21.35 -18.59 -1.13
C ILE A 289 22.19 -17.66 -0.24
N SER A 290 23.40 -17.33 -0.70
CA SER A 290 24.28 -16.38 -0.03
C SER A 290 23.72 -14.96 -0.15
N HIS A 291 23.80 -14.22 0.96
CA HIS A 291 23.25 -12.85 1.06
C HIS A 291 21.79 -12.75 0.60
N PHE A 292 20.97 -13.76 0.92
CA PHE A 292 19.57 -13.79 0.50
C PHE A 292 18.79 -12.58 1.03
N ARG A 293 18.17 -11.86 0.09
CA ARG A 293 17.26 -10.74 0.31
C ARG A 293 16.12 -10.88 -0.70
N GLN A 294 14.89 -11.05 -0.21
CA GLN A 294 13.74 -11.39 -1.06
C GLN A 294 13.40 -10.28 -2.07
N ASP A 295 13.57 -9.02 -1.66
CA ASP A 295 13.41 -7.83 -2.48
C ASP A 295 14.45 -7.71 -3.60
N ARG A 296 15.62 -8.36 -3.47
CA ARG A 296 16.76 -8.18 -4.39
C ARG A 296 17.01 -9.38 -5.27
N ILE A 297 16.80 -10.59 -4.76
CA ILE A 297 17.21 -11.83 -5.41
C ILE A 297 16.64 -11.95 -6.82
N LEU A 298 15.41 -11.47 -7.06
CA LEU A 298 14.80 -11.52 -8.38
C LEU A 298 15.44 -10.49 -9.33
N ALA A 299 15.60 -9.24 -8.90
CA ALA A 299 16.29 -8.22 -9.71
C ALA A 299 17.75 -8.62 -10.02
N GLU A 300 18.48 -9.17 -9.05
CA GLU A 300 19.87 -9.62 -9.22
C GLU A 300 19.98 -10.80 -10.21
N LEU A 301 18.99 -11.68 -10.25
CA LEU A 301 18.96 -12.83 -11.16
C LEU A 301 18.45 -12.47 -12.56
N PHE A 302 17.45 -11.59 -12.66
CA PHE A 302 16.69 -11.34 -13.89
C PHE A 302 16.97 -9.98 -14.55
N SER A 303 17.82 -9.13 -13.94
CA SER A 303 18.33 -7.91 -14.59
C SER A 303 18.87 -8.23 -15.98
N ASP A 304 18.57 -7.38 -16.95
CA ASP A 304 18.98 -7.48 -18.36
C ASP A 304 18.35 -8.63 -19.16
N HIS A 305 17.31 -9.28 -18.62
CA HIS A 305 16.61 -10.39 -19.29
C HIS A 305 15.14 -10.06 -19.61
N GLU A 306 14.90 -8.94 -20.31
CA GLU A 306 13.54 -8.45 -20.59
C GLU A 306 12.62 -9.47 -21.27
N GLU A 307 13.10 -10.21 -22.26
CA GLU A 307 12.27 -11.21 -22.97
C GLU A 307 11.85 -12.37 -22.06
N LEU A 308 12.74 -12.81 -21.17
CA LEU A 308 12.42 -13.83 -20.17
C LEU A 308 11.41 -13.28 -19.16
N LEU A 309 11.58 -12.04 -18.70
CA LEU A 309 10.63 -11.35 -17.82
C LEU A 309 9.25 -11.20 -18.49
N LYS A 310 9.20 -10.79 -19.76
CA LYS A 310 7.96 -10.71 -20.55
C LYS A 310 7.26 -12.08 -20.61
N ARG A 311 8.01 -13.15 -20.84
CA ARG A 311 7.47 -14.51 -20.86
C ARG A 311 6.93 -14.96 -19.49
N LEU A 312 7.64 -14.64 -18.41
CA LEU A 312 7.21 -14.94 -17.03
C LEU A 312 5.96 -14.15 -16.64
N ARG A 313 5.86 -12.88 -17.03
CA ARG A 313 4.64 -12.06 -16.85
C ARG A 313 3.46 -12.64 -17.60
N ALA A 314 3.62 -12.97 -18.88
CA ALA A 314 2.57 -13.62 -19.66
C ALA A 314 2.11 -14.94 -19.04
N LEU A 315 3.04 -15.73 -18.49
CA LEU A 315 2.73 -16.96 -17.78
C LEU A 315 1.96 -16.69 -16.47
N HIS A 316 2.38 -15.70 -15.70
CA HIS A 316 1.68 -15.27 -14.48
C HIS A 316 0.25 -14.82 -14.78
N ASP A 317 0.05 -14.01 -15.82
CA ASP A 317 -1.25 -13.42 -16.17
C ASP A 317 -2.26 -14.40 -16.77
N THR A 318 -1.75 -15.46 -17.43
CA THR A 318 -2.57 -16.53 -18.02
C THR A 318 -2.89 -17.64 -17.02
N ALA A 319 -2.15 -17.73 -15.92
CA ALA A 319 -2.37 -18.67 -14.84
C ALA A 319 -2.62 -17.92 -13.53
N PRO A 320 -3.81 -17.31 -13.33
CA PRO A 320 -4.13 -16.52 -12.12
C PRO A 320 -4.03 -17.32 -10.82
N THR A 321 -3.96 -18.65 -10.89
CA THR A 321 -3.72 -19.54 -9.74
C THR A 321 -2.27 -19.96 -9.57
N GLY A 322 -1.35 -19.34 -10.32
CA GLY A 322 0.05 -19.74 -10.47
C GLY A 322 0.27 -20.73 -11.61
N ALA A 323 1.44 -20.64 -12.24
CA ALA A 323 1.90 -21.63 -13.20
C ALA A 323 2.20 -22.97 -12.54
N ASP A 324 1.82 -24.05 -13.20
CA ASP A 324 2.23 -25.39 -12.79
C ASP A 324 3.71 -25.66 -13.14
N PHE A 325 4.23 -26.77 -12.63
CA PHE A 325 5.62 -27.16 -12.82
C PHE A 325 5.99 -27.33 -14.31
N GLU A 326 5.07 -27.83 -15.13
CA GLU A 326 5.32 -28.08 -16.55
C GLU A 326 5.36 -26.79 -17.36
N GLN A 327 4.50 -25.83 -17.02
CA GLN A 327 4.51 -24.51 -17.64
C GLN A 327 5.80 -23.74 -17.34
N LEU A 328 6.28 -23.77 -16.09
CA LEU A 328 7.60 -23.21 -15.76
C LEU A 328 8.71 -23.97 -16.47
N ARG A 329 8.65 -25.30 -16.52
CA ARG A 329 9.63 -26.10 -17.26
C ARG A 329 9.69 -25.70 -18.74
N ALA A 330 8.55 -25.48 -19.38
CA ALA A 330 8.48 -25.04 -20.77
C ALA A 330 9.16 -23.67 -21.01
N VAL A 331 9.10 -22.73 -20.07
CA VAL A 331 9.82 -21.45 -20.17
C VAL A 331 11.34 -21.67 -20.17
N TRP A 332 11.85 -22.57 -19.32
CA TRP A 332 13.29 -22.87 -19.24
C TRP A 332 13.79 -23.83 -20.33
N GLU A 333 12.90 -24.51 -21.05
CA GLU A 333 13.22 -25.37 -22.19
C GLU A 333 13.04 -24.66 -23.54
N ASP A 334 12.55 -23.42 -23.54
CA ASP A 334 12.37 -22.61 -24.76
C ASP A 334 13.74 -22.27 -25.39
N PRO A 335 14.02 -22.74 -26.63
CA PRO A 335 15.28 -22.46 -27.30
C PRO A 335 15.56 -20.97 -27.51
N SER A 336 14.51 -20.15 -27.65
CA SER A 336 14.65 -18.70 -27.86
C SER A 336 15.14 -17.97 -26.60
N LEU A 337 14.97 -18.57 -25.42
CA LEU A 337 15.35 -18.01 -24.12
C LEU A 337 16.57 -18.72 -23.51
N ALA A 338 17.18 -19.68 -24.21
CA ALA A 338 18.20 -20.58 -23.67
C ALA A 338 19.40 -19.85 -23.05
N THR A 339 19.88 -18.76 -23.66
CA THR A 339 20.98 -17.94 -23.14
C THR A 339 20.60 -17.28 -21.82
N SER A 340 19.49 -16.53 -21.79
CA SER A 340 19.00 -15.84 -20.58
C SER A 340 18.67 -16.83 -19.46
N ALA A 341 18.01 -17.94 -19.79
CA ALA A 341 17.68 -18.99 -18.82
C ALA A 341 18.93 -19.63 -18.21
N SER A 342 19.98 -19.84 -19.01
CA SER A 342 21.25 -20.38 -18.54
C SER A 342 22.01 -19.37 -17.67
N ASP A 343 22.01 -18.09 -18.04
CA ASP A 343 22.66 -17.03 -17.27
C ASP A 343 22.03 -16.88 -15.88
N VAL A 344 20.70 -16.79 -15.80
CA VAL A 344 19.94 -16.77 -14.54
C VAL A 344 20.33 -17.96 -13.64
N LEU A 345 20.41 -19.17 -14.20
CA LEU A 345 20.80 -20.36 -13.43
C LEU A 345 22.26 -20.29 -12.96
N ASN A 346 23.17 -19.78 -13.78
CA ASN A 346 24.57 -19.61 -13.40
C ASN A 346 24.74 -18.57 -12.29
N ARG A 347 24.10 -17.40 -12.43
CA ARG A 347 24.06 -16.37 -11.36
C ARG A 347 23.55 -16.94 -10.04
N LEU A 348 22.53 -17.80 -10.07
CA LEU A 348 22.04 -18.48 -8.87
C LEU A 348 23.02 -19.53 -8.33
N ARG A 349 23.68 -20.31 -9.21
CA ARG A 349 24.69 -21.30 -8.82
C ARG A 349 25.86 -20.66 -8.07
N ASP A 350 26.36 -19.53 -8.57
CA ASP A 350 27.47 -18.79 -7.96
C ASP A 350 27.14 -18.29 -6.56
N ARG A 351 25.85 -18.10 -6.27
CA ARG A 351 25.35 -17.69 -4.96
C ARG A 351 24.98 -18.83 -4.04
N LEU A 352 25.09 -20.09 -4.46
CA LEU A 352 24.74 -21.19 -3.58
C LEU A 352 25.70 -21.28 -2.39
N ARG A 353 25.12 -21.32 -1.20
CA ARG A 353 25.85 -21.59 0.04
C ARG A 353 26.46 -22.98 -0.01
N GLN A 354 27.72 -23.09 0.38
CA GLN A 354 28.44 -24.38 0.45
C GLN A 354 28.52 -24.93 1.88
N ASP A 355 28.23 -24.08 2.88
CA ASP A 355 28.26 -24.39 4.31
C ASP A 355 26.95 -25.03 4.83
N THR A 356 25.94 -25.18 3.98
CA THR A 356 24.66 -25.80 4.38
C THR A 356 24.19 -26.86 3.38
N THR A 357 23.30 -27.72 3.85
CA THR A 357 22.49 -28.63 3.03
C THR A 357 21.07 -28.61 3.55
N VAL A 358 20.07 -28.66 2.68
CA VAL A 358 18.66 -28.68 3.08
C VAL A 358 17.97 -29.94 2.58
N LEU A 359 17.27 -30.62 3.49
CA LEU A 359 16.26 -31.62 3.21
C LEU A 359 14.88 -30.97 3.31
N LEU A 360 14.19 -30.82 2.16
CA LEU A 360 12.86 -30.22 2.12
C LEU A 360 11.78 -31.28 2.25
N ARG A 361 11.09 -31.33 3.39
CA ARG A 361 9.97 -32.22 3.64
C ARG A 361 8.66 -31.54 3.27
N VAL A 362 7.99 -32.08 2.25
CA VAL A 362 6.61 -31.73 1.86
C VAL A 362 5.64 -32.88 2.16
N ARG A 363 4.43 -32.54 2.63
CA ARG A 363 3.43 -33.53 3.13
C ARG A 363 2.93 -34.50 2.05
N LYS A 364 2.97 -34.09 0.77
CA LYS A 364 2.65 -34.94 -0.39
C LYS A 364 3.94 -35.14 -1.21
N PRO A 365 4.33 -36.37 -1.58
CA PRO A 365 5.69 -36.74 -1.99
C PRO A 365 6.06 -36.36 -3.44
N SER A 366 5.88 -35.10 -3.84
CA SER A 366 6.35 -34.63 -5.15
C SER A 366 6.68 -33.14 -5.10
N PHE A 367 7.89 -32.78 -5.54
CA PHE A 367 8.30 -31.38 -5.70
C PHE A 367 7.35 -30.63 -6.65
N ALA A 368 6.89 -31.27 -7.73
CA ALA A 368 5.92 -30.69 -8.67
C ALA A 368 4.59 -30.32 -7.98
N ARG A 369 4.21 -30.99 -6.87
CA ARG A 369 3.00 -30.64 -6.12
C ARG A 369 3.12 -29.35 -5.31
N LEU A 370 4.33 -28.84 -5.06
CA LEU A 370 4.51 -27.48 -4.53
C LEU A 370 3.88 -26.43 -5.47
N PHE A 371 3.80 -26.74 -6.77
CA PHE A 371 3.22 -25.87 -7.80
C PHE A 371 1.71 -26.03 -7.95
N VAL A 372 1.12 -27.04 -7.30
CA VAL A 372 -0.34 -27.26 -7.26
C VAL A 372 -0.96 -26.66 -5.99
N ASP A 373 -0.18 -26.55 -4.92
CA ASP A 373 -0.62 -25.93 -3.67
C ASP A 373 -0.52 -24.39 -3.77
N LYS A 374 -1.68 -23.72 -3.79
CA LYS A 374 -1.81 -22.26 -3.96
C LYS A 374 -1.36 -21.44 -2.74
N ARG A 375 -0.63 -22.04 -1.80
CA ARG A 375 -0.15 -21.41 -0.56
C ARG A 375 1.24 -20.79 -0.64
N VAL A 376 1.93 -21.00 -1.77
CA VAL A 376 3.22 -20.37 -2.06
C VAL A 376 2.99 -19.32 -3.14
N SER A 377 3.60 -18.17 -3.03
CA SER A 377 3.59 -17.15 -4.08
C SER A 377 4.28 -17.59 -5.37
N PHE A 378 3.96 -16.94 -6.49
CA PHE A 378 4.57 -17.26 -7.79
C PHE A 378 6.10 -17.13 -7.75
N GLN A 379 6.62 -16.01 -7.24
CA GLN A 379 8.06 -15.80 -7.10
C GLN A 379 8.76 -16.88 -6.27
N ASN A 380 8.18 -17.32 -5.15
CA ASN A 380 8.80 -18.33 -4.29
C ASN A 380 8.72 -19.72 -4.93
N ARG A 381 7.65 -20.03 -5.67
CA ARG A 381 7.61 -21.24 -6.51
C ARG A 381 8.70 -21.21 -7.57
N LEU A 382 8.86 -20.08 -8.26
CA LEU A 382 9.89 -19.91 -9.28
C LEU A 382 11.30 -20.07 -8.67
N LEU A 383 11.60 -19.38 -7.58
CA LEU A 383 12.93 -19.48 -6.96
C LEU A 383 13.21 -20.90 -6.42
N ALA A 384 12.20 -21.58 -5.88
CA ALA A 384 12.30 -22.99 -5.51
C ALA A 384 12.56 -23.88 -6.73
N TYR A 385 11.90 -23.62 -7.87
CA TYR A 385 12.17 -24.31 -9.14
C TYR A 385 13.62 -24.12 -9.60
N LEU A 386 14.14 -22.89 -9.56
CA LEU A 386 15.53 -22.61 -9.95
C LEU A 386 16.53 -23.32 -9.03
N LEU A 387 16.32 -23.26 -7.72
CA LEU A 387 17.15 -23.99 -6.76
C LEU A 387 17.10 -25.50 -6.96
N TYR A 388 15.95 -26.05 -7.32
CA TYR A 388 15.82 -27.46 -7.70
C TYR A 388 16.64 -27.78 -8.96
N ARG A 389 16.58 -26.93 -10.00
CA ARG A 389 17.40 -27.06 -11.23
C ARG A 389 18.90 -26.93 -10.96
N CYS A 390 19.29 -26.20 -9.93
CA CYS A 390 20.67 -26.10 -9.47
C CYS A 390 21.11 -27.24 -8.53
N GLY A 391 20.23 -28.18 -8.18
CA GLY A 391 20.52 -29.26 -7.23
C GLY A 391 20.77 -28.76 -5.80
N ALA A 392 20.21 -27.60 -5.44
CA ALA A 392 20.55 -26.92 -4.19
C ALA A 392 19.95 -27.58 -2.94
N PHE A 393 18.92 -28.41 -3.05
CA PHE A 393 18.31 -29.10 -1.91
C PHE A 393 17.78 -30.47 -2.33
N THR A 394 17.51 -31.33 -1.34
CA THR A 394 16.94 -32.66 -1.57
C THR A 394 15.48 -32.68 -1.09
N PRO A 395 14.49 -32.85 -1.99
CA PRO A 395 13.12 -33.11 -1.57
C PRO A 395 13.03 -34.50 -0.94
N VAL A 396 12.42 -34.59 0.24
CA VAL A 396 12.29 -35.85 0.99
C VAL A 396 10.82 -36.22 1.18
N THR A 397 10.52 -37.49 0.96
CA THR A 397 9.18 -38.05 1.07
C THR A 397 8.97 -38.63 2.47
N ALA A 398 8.23 -37.91 3.31
CA ALA A 398 7.92 -38.31 4.69
C ALA A 398 6.50 -37.87 5.04
N VAL A 399 5.56 -38.81 5.17
CA VAL A 399 4.11 -38.54 5.20
C VAL A 399 3.60 -38.28 6.61
N ARG A 400 4.19 -38.92 7.64
CA ARG A 400 3.78 -38.82 9.06
C ARG A 400 4.78 -38.01 9.88
N GLU A 401 4.39 -37.50 11.05
CA GLU A 401 5.30 -36.82 11.97
C GLU A 401 6.39 -37.75 12.53
N ALA A 402 6.05 -39.02 12.79
CA ALA A 402 7.03 -40.04 13.16
C ALA A 402 8.15 -40.20 12.10
N ASP A 403 7.88 -39.82 10.85
CA ASP A 403 8.88 -39.82 9.79
C ASP A 403 9.86 -38.64 9.90
N LEU A 404 9.49 -37.53 10.58
CA LEU A 404 10.38 -36.39 10.79
C LEU A 404 11.49 -36.72 11.80
N SER A 405 11.14 -37.29 12.96
CA SER A 405 12.14 -37.76 13.93
C SER A 405 13.02 -38.87 13.35
N ARG A 406 12.44 -39.74 12.51
CA ARG A 406 13.19 -40.77 11.79
C ARG A 406 14.17 -40.16 10.79
N LEU A 407 13.71 -39.25 9.94
CA LEU A 407 14.54 -38.53 8.97
C LEU A 407 15.69 -37.78 9.65
N ALA A 408 15.40 -37.11 10.77
CA ALA A 408 16.41 -36.43 11.57
C ALA A 408 17.50 -37.39 12.07
N ARG A 409 17.13 -38.57 12.57
CA ARG A 409 18.10 -39.60 12.98
C ARG A 409 18.90 -40.16 11.80
N GLU A 410 18.24 -40.49 10.69
CA GLU A 410 18.88 -41.06 9.49
C GLU A 410 19.95 -40.12 8.92
N HIS A 411 19.66 -38.81 8.89
CA HIS A 411 20.59 -37.80 8.39
C HIS A 411 21.43 -37.12 9.48
N ARG A 412 21.35 -37.58 10.73
CA ARG A 412 22.04 -37.02 11.90
C ARG A 412 21.83 -35.51 12.04
N VAL A 413 20.62 -35.05 11.76
CA VAL A 413 20.22 -33.65 11.92
C VAL A 413 19.76 -33.45 13.35
N PRO A 414 20.42 -32.58 14.13
CA PRO A 414 20.03 -32.33 15.50
C PRO A 414 18.73 -31.50 15.53
N GLU A 415 17.99 -31.58 16.63
CA GLU A 415 16.64 -31.02 16.70
C GLU A 415 16.59 -29.51 16.45
N GLU A 416 17.64 -28.76 16.79
CA GLU A 416 17.73 -27.32 16.58
C GLU A 416 17.86 -26.90 15.11
N ARG A 417 18.12 -27.87 14.21
CA ARG A 417 18.20 -27.67 12.75
C ARG A 417 16.96 -28.21 12.02
N ILE A 418 15.92 -28.53 12.77
CA ILE A 418 14.60 -28.90 12.24
C ILE A 418 13.71 -27.67 12.30
N ILE A 419 13.34 -27.16 11.13
CA ILE A 419 12.49 -25.98 10.96
C ILE A 419 11.09 -26.46 10.56
N ILE A 420 10.08 -26.07 11.33
CA ILE A 420 8.68 -26.46 11.13
C ILE A 420 7.87 -25.21 10.80
N ARG A 421 7.24 -25.22 9.62
CA ARG A 421 6.38 -24.16 9.06
C ARG A 421 5.09 -24.77 8.53
N HIS A 422 4.26 -25.28 9.44
CA HIS A 422 3.01 -25.99 9.09
C HIS A 422 1.78 -25.08 9.07
N GLY A 423 1.95 -23.79 9.31
CA GLY A 423 0.88 -22.81 9.45
C GLY A 423 0.63 -22.47 10.92
N THR A 424 -0.38 -21.64 11.15
CA THR A 424 -0.71 -21.08 12.46
C THR A 424 -2.07 -21.59 12.95
N GLU A 425 -2.27 -21.58 14.27
CA GLU A 425 -3.52 -22.05 14.91
C GLU A 425 -4.60 -20.96 14.90
N THR A 426 -4.99 -20.50 13.70
CA THR A 426 -5.92 -19.37 13.54
C THR A 426 -7.32 -19.66 14.11
N GLU A 427 -7.83 -20.89 13.93
CA GLU A 427 -9.12 -21.31 14.50
C GLU A 427 -9.10 -21.21 16.03
N ALA A 428 -8.13 -21.86 16.68
CA ALA A 428 -8.02 -21.89 18.15
C ALA A 428 -7.89 -20.47 18.73
N GLY A 429 -6.98 -19.67 18.15
CA GLY A 429 -6.75 -18.29 18.59
C GLY A 429 -7.99 -17.41 18.59
N MET A 430 -8.97 -17.72 17.73
CA MET A 430 -10.24 -16.99 17.62
C MET A 430 -11.38 -17.63 18.40
N THR A 431 -11.51 -18.96 18.40
CA THR A 431 -12.57 -19.62 19.18
C THR A 431 -12.34 -19.45 20.68
N ASP A 432 -11.09 -19.38 21.13
CA ASP A 432 -10.76 -19.28 22.56
C ASP A 432 -11.36 -18.05 23.23
N VAL A 433 -11.55 -16.95 22.48
CA VAL A 433 -12.09 -15.69 23.01
C VAL A 433 -13.62 -15.60 22.90
N LEU A 434 -14.28 -16.58 22.27
CA LEU A 434 -15.72 -16.56 22.02
C LEU A 434 -16.48 -17.47 22.97
N GLU A 435 -17.76 -17.20 23.23
CA GLU A 435 -18.63 -18.13 23.93
C GLU A 435 -19.03 -19.33 23.05
N VAL A 436 -19.55 -20.40 23.66
CA VAL A 436 -19.80 -21.68 22.97
C VAL A 436 -20.66 -21.55 21.71
N SER A 437 -21.72 -20.73 21.74
CA SER A 437 -22.61 -20.52 20.59
C SER A 437 -21.89 -19.85 19.41
N LEU A 438 -21.08 -18.82 19.69
CA LEU A 438 -20.29 -18.10 18.70
C LEU A 438 -19.13 -18.96 18.16
N ARG A 439 -18.49 -19.77 19.02
CA ARG A 439 -17.47 -20.75 18.61
C ARG A 439 -18.01 -21.70 17.54
N GLU A 440 -19.21 -22.21 17.76
CA GLU A 440 -19.83 -23.16 16.83
C GLU A 440 -20.15 -22.50 15.48
N LYS A 441 -20.65 -21.25 15.49
CA LYS A 441 -20.84 -20.48 14.25
C LYS A 441 -19.53 -20.26 13.48
N VAL A 442 -18.44 -19.94 14.17
CA VAL A 442 -17.12 -19.78 13.53
C VAL A 442 -16.66 -21.10 12.91
N ARG A 443 -16.81 -22.22 13.63
CA ARG A 443 -16.47 -23.57 13.09
C ARG A 443 -17.27 -23.91 11.84
N GLN A 444 -18.57 -23.59 11.82
CA GLN A 444 -19.40 -23.76 10.62
C GLN A 444 -18.90 -22.91 9.45
N CYS A 445 -18.38 -21.70 9.71
CA CYS A 445 -17.77 -20.88 8.66
C CYS A 445 -16.49 -21.54 8.09
N PHE A 446 -15.72 -22.27 8.88
CA PHE A 446 -14.55 -23.04 8.38
C PHE A 446 -14.96 -24.15 7.40
N GLU A 447 -16.10 -24.80 7.64
CA GLU A 447 -16.63 -25.84 6.73
C GLU A 447 -17.04 -25.26 5.36
N ASN A 448 -17.48 -24.00 5.32
CA ASN A 448 -17.85 -23.28 4.09
C ASN A 448 -17.06 -21.98 3.88
N SER A 449 -15.74 -22.06 4.06
CA SER A 449 -14.82 -20.91 4.02
C SER A 449 -14.88 -20.09 2.72
N GLY A 450 -15.32 -20.68 1.61
CA GLY A 450 -15.38 -20.02 0.30
C GLY A 450 -16.27 -18.76 0.27
N ARG A 451 -17.36 -18.72 1.06
CA ARG A 451 -18.25 -17.54 1.15
C ARG A 451 -17.60 -16.36 1.89
N TYR A 452 -16.62 -16.64 2.74
CA TYR A 452 -16.01 -15.68 3.65
C TYR A 452 -14.59 -15.26 3.22
N LEU A 453 -14.20 -15.59 1.98
CA LEU A 453 -12.94 -15.11 1.40
C LEU A 453 -13.02 -13.60 1.17
N GLN A 454 -11.97 -12.89 1.55
CA GLN A 454 -11.91 -11.43 1.55
C GLN A 454 -10.86 -10.96 0.57
N ASP A 455 -11.30 -10.07 -0.33
CA ASP A 455 -10.43 -9.47 -1.33
C ASP A 455 -9.42 -8.52 -0.66
N ASP A 456 -8.20 -8.53 -1.17
CA ASP A 456 -7.11 -7.62 -0.79
C ASP A 456 -6.84 -6.57 -1.86
N VAL A 457 -7.80 -6.37 -2.76
CA VAL A 457 -7.94 -5.17 -3.60
C VAL A 457 -8.71 -4.08 -2.83
N PRO A 458 -8.23 -2.82 -2.83
CA PRO A 458 -8.96 -1.70 -2.24
C PRO A 458 -10.38 -1.54 -2.81
N ALA A 459 -11.37 -1.45 -1.93
CA ALA A 459 -12.78 -1.17 -2.27
C ALA A 459 -13.12 0.34 -2.22
N TRP A 460 -12.18 1.17 -1.80
CA TRP A 460 -12.33 2.61 -1.65
C TRP A 460 -11.59 3.38 -2.76
N SER A 461 -12.03 4.61 -3.04
CA SER A 461 -11.37 5.53 -3.97
C SER A 461 -10.21 6.29 -3.32
N GLY A 462 -9.35 6.89 -4.15
CA GLY A 462 -8.23 7.70 -3.69
C GLY A 462 -8.67 8.80 -2.72
N GLY A 463 -7.97 8.94 -1.60
CA GLY A 463 -8.28 9.95 -0.59
C GLY A 463 -9.49 9.70 0.32
N TYR A 464 -10.19 8.57 0.19
CA TYR A 464 -11.40 8.26 0.97
C TYR A 464 -11.23 8.46 2.49
N PHE A 465 -10.07 8.09 3.04
CA PHE A 465 -9.78 8.18 4.49
C PHE A 465 -9.35 9.58 4.95
N ASP A 466 -9.12 10.53 4.05
CA ASP A 466 -8.92 11.96 4.37
C ASP A 466 -10.22 12.79 4.29
N MET A 467 -11.37 12.10 4.04
CA MET A 467 -12.80 12.50 4.02
C MET A 467 -13.42 12.73 2.62
N PRO A 468 -14.75 12.50 2.41
CA PRO A 468 -15.83 12.07 3.33
C PRO A 468 -16.42 10.66 3.01
N GLY A 469 -17.40 10.17 3.77
CA GLY A 469 -18.07 8.87 3.59
C GLY A 469 -19.56 8.91 3.95
N LEU A 470 -20.29 7.81 3.68
CA LEU A 470 -21.71 7.76 3.26
C LEU A 470 -21.88 8.44 1.89
N THR A 471 -21.18 7.85 0.93
CA THR A 471 -21.15 8.06 -0.52
C THR A 471 -21.29 9.51 -0.95
N GLU A 472 -20.18 10.27 -0.82
CA GLU A 472 -20.08 11.68 -1.20
C GLU A 472 -21.15 12.61 -0.59
N ALA A 473 -21.82 12.23 0.52
CA ALA A 473 -22.78 13.10 1.23
C ALA A 473 -23.82 13.81 0.32
N GLU A 474 -24.47 13.05 -0.58
CA GLU A 474 -25.53 13.48 -1.51
C GLU A 474 -25.12 14.65 -2.44
N GLU A 475 -24.69 14.35 -3.67
CA GLU A 475 -24.49 15.27 -4.82
C GLU A 475 -25.44 16.51 -4.79
N GLY A 476 -25.03 17.62 -4.16
CA GLY A 476 -25.76 18.90 -4.17
C GLY A 476 -26.40 19.44 -2.87
N THR A 477 -26.16 18.87 -1.68
CA THR A 477 -26.76 19.40 -0.41
C THR A 477 -26.25 20.78 0.06
N GLY A 478 -25.36 21.43 -0.69
CA GLY A 478 -24.93 22.81 -0.44
C GLY A 478 -23.88 23.00 0.67
N ARG A 479 -23.40 21.92 1.29
CA ARG A 479 -22.31 21.96 2.29
C ARG A 479 -20.94 22.00 1.60
N ARG A 480 -20.50 23.18 1.16
CA ARG A 480 -19.14 23.35 0.62
C ARG A 480 -18.11 23.23 1.73
N ALA A 481 -17.24 22.22 1.68
CA ALA A 481 -16.04 22.17 2.51
C ALA A 481 -15.17 23.41 2.27
N THR A 482 -14.61 23.97 3.35
CA THR A 482 -13.75 25.16 3.26
C THR A 482 -12.48 24.83 2.47
N ASN A 483 -11.86 25.83 1.84
CA ASN A 483 -10.59 25.63 1.12
C ASN A 483 -9.47 25.08 2.02
N GLN A 484 -9.52 25.35 3.34
CA GLN A 484 -8.58 24.80 4.32
C GLN A 484 -8.75 23.29 4.47
N VAL A 485 -9.98 22.80 4.57
CA VAL A 485 -10.32 21.37 4.63
C VAL A 485 -10.00 20.67 3.30
N LYS A 486 -10.33 21.29 2.16
CA LYS A 486 -9.92 20.80 0.83
C LYS A 486 -8.39 20.73 0.66
N GLY A 487 -7.66 21.57 1.40
CA GLY A 487 -6.19 21.58 1.42
C GLY A 487 -5.56 20.32 2.02
N THR A 488 -6.33 19.56 2.80
CA THR A 488 -5.89 18.28 3.40
C THR A 488 -6.56 17.06 2.76
N TRP A 489 -7.51 17.26 1.84
CA TRP A 489 -8.22 16.18 1.15
C TRP A 489 -7.37 15.48 0.09
N ARG A 490 -7.70 14.20 -0.11
CA ARG A 490 -7.07 13.28 -1.06
C ARG A 490 -5.54 13.32 -1.03
N LYS A 491 -4.92 13.05 0.13
CA LYS A 491 -3.46 12.96 0.21
C LYS A 491 -3.03 11.51 0.06
N GLU A 492 -2.42 11.21 -1.08
CA GLU A 492 -1.78 9.92 -1.29
C GLU A 492 -0.31 9.97 -0.83
N TYR A 493 0.30 8.80 -0.66
CA TYR A 493 1.72 8.72 -0.31
C TYR A 493 2.59 9.46 -1.35
N LEU A 494 3.41 10.39 -0.86
CA LEU A 494 4.42 11.10 -1.64
C LEU A 494 5.80 10.71 -1.10
N PRO A 495 6.64 10.02 -1.89
CA PRO A 495 8.00 9.71 -1.50
C PRO A 495 8.80 10.99 -1.22
N SER A 496 9.48 11.03 -0.07
CA SER A 496 10.29 12.20 0.29
C SER A 496 11.43 12.52 -0.70
N PRO A 497 12.07 11.55 -1.41
CA PRO A 497 13.02 11.91 -2.47
C PRO A 497 12.33 12.57 -3.66
N THR A 498 11.15 12.08 -4.07
CA THR A 498 10.33 12.73 -5.11
C THR A 498 9.98 14.17 -4.71
N GLU A 499 9.57 14.38 -3.46
CA GLU A 499 9.25 15.71 -2.94
C GLU A 499 10.46 16.65 -2.95
N ALA A 500 11.63 16.17 -2.52
CA ALA A 500 12.85 16.95 -2.51
C ALA A 500 13.32 17.34 -3.92
N ILE A 501 13.28 16.39 -4.86
CA ILE A 501 13.63 16.62 -6.28
C ILE A 501 12.68 17.64 -6.92
N ALA A 502 11.37 17.46 -6.73
CA ALA A 502 10.36 18.37 -7.26
C ALA A 502 10.49 19.78 -6.65
N THR A 503 10.69 19.88 -5.34
CA THR A 503 10.92 21.15 -4.64
C THR A 503 12.11 21.89 -5.26
N ALA A 504 13.27 21.24 -5.38
CA ALA A 504 14.48 21.87 -5.93
C ALA A 504 14.29 22.34 -7.38
N PHE A 505 13.65 21.52 -8.22
CA PHE A 505 13.36 21.86 -9.61
C PHE A 505 12.40 23.05 -9.71
N CYS A 506 11.28 23.02 -8.99
CA CYS A 506 10.30 24.11 -9.00
C CYS A 506 10.86 25.42 -8.44
N SER A 507 11.75 25.36 -7.43
CA SER A 507 12.45 26.56 -6.94
C SER A 507 13.33 27.18 -8.04
N ALA A 508 14.09 26.35 -8.79
CA ALA A 508 14.93 26.83 -9.89
C ALA A 508 14.11 27.45 -11.03
N VAL A 509 13.01 26.79 -11.43
CA VAL A 509 12.08 27.33 -12.43
C VAL A 509 11.47 28.65 -11.96
N SER A 510 11.03 28.72 -10.69
CA SER A 510 10.43 29.95 -10.16
C SER A 510 11.41 31.12 -10.16
N ALA A 511 12.70 30.88 -9.88
CA ALA A 511 13.74 31.89 -9.94
C ALA A 511 14.02 32.35 -11.38
N PHE A 512 14.03 31.43 -12.34
CA PHE A 512 14.17 31.76 -13.75
C PHE A 512 13.02 32.64 -14.24
N ILE A 513 11.78 32.23 -14.00
CA ILE A 513 10.59 33.02 -14.37
C ILE A 513 10.65 34.40 -13.71
N ALA A 514 10.91 34.46 -12.40
CA ALA A 514 10.98 35.73 -11.68
C ALA A 514 12.05 36.68 -12.24
N SER A 515 13.17 36.14 -12.74
CA SER A 515 14.23 36.93 -13.37
C SER A 515 13.84 37.49 -14.74
N ALA A 516 13.00 36.75 -15.48
CA ALA A 516 12.54 37.14 -16.82
C ALA A 516 11.36 38.11 -16.77
N THR A 517 10.43 37.91 -15.82
CA THR A 517 9.16 38.65 -15.78
C THR A 517 9.11 39.75 -14.71
N ALA A 518 10.01 39.72 -13.72
CA ALA A 518 10.03 40.65 -12.58
C ALA A 518 8.62 40.80 -11.93
N PRO A 519 8.05 39.70 -11.39
CA PRO A 519 6.65 39.66 -11.00
C PRO A 519 6.34 40.72 -9.94
N SER A 520 5.23 41.45 -10.14
CA SER A 520 4.84 42.55 -9.25
C SER A 520 4.29 42.04 -7.92
N ARG A 521 3.80 40.80 -7.92
CA ARG A 521 3.16 40.10 -6.80
C ARG A 521 3.44 38.59 -6.87
N ARG A 522 2.52 37.79 -6.31
CA ARG A 522 2.54 36.33 -6.26
C ARG A 522 2.88 35.68 -7.61
N LEU A 523 3.88 34.80 -7.57
CA LEU A 523 4.21 33.80 -8.59
C LEU A 523 4.30 32.45 -7.92
N ARG A 524 3.59 31.45 -8.43
CA ARG A 524 3.64 30.08 -7.93
C ARG A 524 4.06 29.10 -9.01
N VAL A 525 4.90 28.14 -8.62
CA VAL A 525 5.34 27.01 -9.45
C VAL A 525 5.21 25.72 -8.64
N THR A 526 4.70 24.66 -9.24
CA THR A 526 4.67 23.33 -8.64
C THR A 526 4.65 22.25 -9.72
N LEU A 527 5.12 21.04 -9.37
CA LEU A 527 5.12 19.89 -10.25
C LEU A 527 4.03 18.91 -9.81
N HIS A 528 3.27 18.39 -10.76
CA HIS A 528 2.32 17.30 -10.54
C HIS A 528 2.80 16.05 -11.26
N ARG A 529 2.83 14.90 -10.59
CA ARG A 529 3.11 13.61 -11.24
C ARG A 529 1.80 12.88 -11.54
N THR A 530 1.80 12.07 -12.60
CA THR A 530 0.70 11.17 -12.90
C THR A 530 0.78 9.94 -12.00
N LEU A 531 -0.33 9.59 -11.36
CA LEU A 531 -0.50 8.37 -10.57
C LEU A 531 -1.77 7.63 -10.97
N LEU A 532 -1.78 6.32 -10.73
CA LEU A 532 -2.99 5.52 -10.74
C LEU A 532 -3.43 5.29 -9.29
N SER A 533 -4.69 5.55 -8.98
CA SER A 533 -5.28 5.32 -7.67
C SER A 533 -6.57 4.50 -7.84
N GLY A 534 -6.51 3.20 -7.56
CA GLY A 534 -7.59 2.28 -7.92
C GLY A 534 -7.79 2.24 -9.44
N ASP A 535 -8.99 2.57 -9.90
CA ASP A 535 -9.33 2.66 -11.33
C ASP A 535 -9.20 4.10 -11.90
N GLU A 536 -8.80 5.08 -11.09
CA GLU A 536 -8.71 6.50 -11.49
C GLU A 536 -7.27 6.91 -11.84
N VAL A 537 -7.11 7.73 -12.89
CA VAL A 537 -5.87 8.46 -13.17
C VAL A 537 -5.92 9.81 -12.46
N VAL A 538 -5.00 10.05 -11.53
CA VAL A 538 -4.92 11.28 -10.74
C VAL A 538 -3.59 11.99 -10.95
N LEU A 539 -3.59 13.30 -10.71
CA LEU A 539 -2.40 14.12 -10.66
C LEU A 539 -2.05 14.43 -9.21
N GLN A 540 -0.86 14.05 -8.76
CA GLN A 540 -0.39 14.32 -7.40
C GLN A 540 0.59 15.48 -7.38
N GLN A 541 0.31 16.49 -6.55
CA GLN A 541 1.21 17.58 -6.28
C GLN A 541 2.47 17.06 -5.57
N CYS A 542 3.62 17.16 -6.23
CA CYS A 542 4.90 16.60 -5.77
C CYS A 542 5.63 17.50 -4.79
N CYS A 543 5.31 18.78 -4.69
CA CYS A 543 5.96 19.70 -3.77
C CYS A 543 5.02 20.85 -3.39
N ASP A 544 5.30 21.51 -2.28
CA ASP A 544 4.67 22.79 -1.97
C ASP A 544 4.96 23.82 -3.08
N TYR A 545 4.09 24.82 -3.20
CA TYR A 545 4.29 25.87 -4.19
C TYR A 545 5.60 26.61 -3.93
N GLN A 546 6.37 26.85 -4.97
CA GLN A 546 7.62 27.62 -4.96
C GLN A 546 7.41 28.96 -5.68
N GLY A 547 8.12 30.01 -5.29
CA GLY A 547 8.11 31.31 -5.98
C GLY A 547 7.99 32.52 -5.06
N VAL A 548 7.34 33.58 -5.56
CA VAL A 548 7.26 34.89 -4.90
C VAL A 548 5.94 35.01 -4.13
N GLU A 549 6.00 35.55 -2.91
CA GLU A 549 4.84 35.76 -2.02
C GLU A 549 3.95 34.51 -1.84
N VAL A 550 4.58 33.35 -1.63
CA VAL A 550 3.89 32.08 -1.41
C VAL A 550 3.61 31.85 0.07
N SER A 551 2.35 31.51 0.40
CA SER A 551 1.94 31.12 1.76
C SER A 551 2.64 29.81 2.20
N PRO A 552 3.09 29.67 3.46
CA PRO A 552 3.80 28.49 3.97
C PRO A 552 2.93 27.23 4.18
N GLU A 553 1.79 27.13 3.48
CA GLU A 553 0.88 25.99 3.62
C GLU A 553 1.43 24.71 2.99
N ARG A 554 1.42 23.61 3.77
CA ARG A 554 1.82 22.28 3.30
C ARG A 554 0.74 21.61 2.44
N ARG A 555 0.96 21.60 1.13
CA ARG A 555 0.06 21.10 0.08
C ARG A 555 0.64 19.93 -0.71
N ALA A 556 1.92 19.58 -0.52
CA ALA A 556 2.51 18.38 -1.10
C ALA A 556 1.70 17.11 -0.76
N GLY A 557 1.64 16.19 -1.73
CA GLY A 557 0.99 14.88 -1.63
C GLY A 557 -0.50 14.86 -2.01
N ARG A 558 -1.13 16.02 -2.21
CA ARG A 558 -2.54 16.12 -2.64
C ARG A 558 -2.74 15.57 -4.04
N THR A 559 -3.83 14.87 -4.27
CA THR A 559 -4.26 14.35 -5.57
C THR A 559 -5.56 14.98 -6.03
N PHE A 560 -5.74 15.05 -7.35
CA PHE A 560 -7.00 15.44 -7.99
C PHE A 560 -7.18 14.68 -9.31
N PRO A 561 -8.44 14.51 -9.77
CA PRO A 561 -8.71 13.91 -11.07
C PRO A 561 -7.90 14.54 -12.20
N SER A 562 -7.37 13.70 -13.09
CA SER A 562 -6.46 14.11 -14.16
C SER A 562 -7.03 15.10 -15.19
N ARG A 563 -8.34 15.37 -15.18
CA ARG A 563 -9.02 16.30 -16.10
C ARG A 563 -9.31 17.69 -15.51
N ASN A 564 -8.84 17.97 -14.30
CA ASN A 564 -9.22 19.21 -13.62
C ASN A 564 -8.39 20.43 -14.03
N GLY A 565 -9.08 21.49 -14.47
CA GLY A 565 -8.52 22.81 -14.75
C GLY A 565 -7.41 22.82 -15.80
N THR A 566 -6.57 23.86 -15.79
CA THR A 566 -5.48 24.03 -16.77
C THR A 566 -4.48 22.88 -16.77
N ILE A 567 -4.22 22.29 -15.59
CA ILE A 567 -3.29 21.17 -15.43
C ILE A 567 -3.85 19.94 -16.14
N GLY A 568 -5.15 19.66 -15.94
CA GLY A 568 -5.83 18.56 -16.62
C GLY A 568 -6.02 18.78 -18.12
N ALA A 569 -6.13 20.04 -18.56
CA ALA A 569 -6.11 20.39 -19.97
C ALA A 569 -4.76 20.04 -20.62
N ALA A 570 -3.64 20.46 -20.01
CA ALA A 570 -2.30 20.10 -20.49
C ALA A 570 -2.06 18.59 -20.47
N PHE A 571 -2.54 17.90 -19.43
CA PHE A 571 -2.49 16.44 -19.32
C PHE A 571 -3.25 15.75 -20.47
N SER A 572 -4.50 16.14 -20.71
CA SER A 572 -5.35 15.48 -21.71
C SER A 572 -4.92 15.78 -23.15
N LEU A 573 -4.38 16.97 -23.40
CA LEU A 573 -3.93 17.38 -24.73
C LEU A 573 -2.50 16.94 -25.06
N GLY A 574 -1.67 16.65 -24.04
CA GLY A 574 -0.24 16.42 -24.22
C GLY A 574 0.49 17.64 -24.80
N ARG A 575 -0.06 18.86 -24.61
CA ARG A 575 0.46 20.12 -25.16
C ARG A 575 0.53 21.20 -24.09
N VAL A 576 1.40 22.18 -24.33
CA VAL A 576 1.54 23.36 -23.46
C VAL A 576 0.26 24.19 -23.54
N VAL A 577 -0.33 24.50 -22.38
CA VAL A 577 -1.52 25.34 -22.25
C VAL A 577 -1.15 26.60 -21.47
N ARG A 578 -1.55 27.78 -21.96
CA ARG A 578 -1.30 29.07 -21.28
C ARG A 578 -2.44 30.07 -21.47
N THR A 579 -2.41 31.15 -20.69
CA THR A 579 -3.23 32.35 -20.91
C THR A 579 -2.80 33.11 -22.18
N LYS A 580 -3.77 33.55 -23.00
CA LYS A 580 -3.56 34.34 -24.22
C LYS A 580 -3.15 35.77 -23.89
N LEU A 581 -2.42 36.39 -24.81
CA LEU A 581 -2.10 37.82 -24.76
C LEU A 581 -3.38 38.68 -24.70
N GLY A 582 -3.45 39.57 -23.72
CA GLY A 582 -4.55 40.48 -23.50
C GLY A 582 -5.83 39.80 -23.00
N ALA A 583 -5.76 38.55 -22.53
CA ALA A 583 -6.89 37.88 -21.93
C ALA A 583 -7.27 38.55 -20.60
N THR A 584 -8.57 38.79 -20.40
CA THR A 584 -9.05 39.32 -19.14
C THR A 584 -9.13 38.22 -18.09
N LYS A 585 -8.95 38.62 -16.84
CA LYS A 585 -9.18 37.77 -15.67
C LYS A 585 -10.56 37.12 -15.65
N ASP A 586 -11.61 37.86 -16.04
CA ASP A 586 -12.98 37.33 -16.09
C ASP A 586 -13.13 36.23 -17.13
N ALA A 587 -12.47 36.36 -18.29
CA ALA A 587 -12.43 35.32 -19.31
C ALA A 587 -11.66 34.08 -18.81
N LEU A 588 -10.58 34.27 -18.05
CA LEU A 588 -9.86 33.15 -17.43
C LEU A 588 -10.72 32.43 -16.38
N VAL A 589 -11.45 33.17 -15.54
CA VAL A 589 -12.39 32.58 -14.58
C VAL A 589 -13.51 31.81 -15.31
N ALA A 590 -14.01 32.33 -16.43
CA ALA A 590 -15.02 31.65 -17.24
C ALA A 590 -14.49 30.34 -17.85
N ASP A 591 -13.30 30.36 -18.45
CA ASP A 591 -12.66 29.14 -18.98
C ASP A 591 -12.41 28.11 -17.87
N MET A 592 -11.94 28.56 -16.69
CA MET A 592 -11.73 27.69 -15.52
C MET A 592 -13.02 27.08 -14.97
N ALA A 593 -14.13 27.84 -14.99
CA ALA A 593 -15.44 27.33 -14.60
C ALA A 593 -16.01 26.34 -15.62
N ALA A 594 -15.74 26.53 -16.91
CA ALA A 594 -16.15 25.62 -17.98
C ALA A 594 -15.41 24.27 -17.93
N MET A 595 -14.22 24.23 -17.33
CA MET A 595 -13.43 23.00 -17.14
C MET A 595 -13.86 22.12 -15.96
N SER A 596 -15.09 22.31 -15.43
CA SER A 596 -15.74 21.48 -14.40
C SER A 596 -14.79 21.02 -13.28
N LEU A 597 -14.37 21.96 -12.42
CA LEU A 597 -13.53 21.64 -11.26
C LEU A 597 -14.22 20.64 -10.33
N ASP A 598 -13.58 19.49 -10.12
CA ASP A 598 -14.00 18.50 -9.12
C ASP A 598 -14.16 19.11 -7.73
N GLU A 599 -15.06 18.57 -6.91
CA GLU A 599 -15.33 19.07 -5.57
C GLU A 599 -14.08 19.08 -4.66
N ALA A 600 -13.16 18.13 -4.84
CA ALA A 600 -11.90 18.07 -4.10
C ALA A 600 -10.90 19.17 -4.52
N SER A 601 -11.13 19.82 -5.67
CA SER A 601 -10.27 20.91 -6.15
C SER A 601 -10.53 22.21 -5.38
N GLN A 602 -9.46 22.97 -5.13
CA GLN A 602 -9.58 24.32 -4.61
C GLN A 602 -9.96 25.28 -5.74
N ASN A 603 -10.78 26.28 -5.41
CA ASN A 603 -11.04 27.38 -6.34
C ASN A 603 -9.74 28.14 -6.62
N MET A 604 -9.57 28.58 -7.86
CA MET A 604 -8.52 29.51 -8.22
C MET A 604 -8.61 30.75 -7.32
N ALA A 605 -7.45 31.23 -6.83
CA ALA A 605 -7.42 32.42 -6.00
C ALA A 605 -7.96 33.61 -6.81
N ILE A 606 -8.76 34.45 -6.18
CA ILE A 606 -9.48 35.54 -6.86
C ILE A 606 -8.52 36.40 -7.66
N ASP A 607 -7.29 36.65 -7.22
CA ASP A 607 -6.36 37.57 -7.89
C ASP A 607 -5.49 36.96 -8.99
N VAL A 608 -5.63 35.67 -9.31
CA VAL A 608 -4.89 35.05 -10.42
C VAL A 608 -5.34 35.64 -11.76
N ALA A 609 -4.37 36.13 -12.54
CA ALA A 609 -4.60 36.76 -13.84
C ALA A 609 -3.96 35.97 -15.00
N SER A 610 -2.91 35.20 -14.73
CA SER A 610 -2.24 34.37 -15.74
C SER A 610 -1.93 32.97 -15.21
N VAL A 611 -2.03 31.96 -16.08
CA VAL A 611 -1.67 30.56 -15.80
C VAL A 611 -0.94 29.93 -16.97
N ALA A 612 -0.10 28.94 -16.69
CA ALA A 612 0.48 28.07 -17.70
C ALA A 612 0.76 26.66 -17.13
N ALA A 613 0.66 25.66 -18.01
CA ALA A 613 0.86 24.26 -17.70
C ALA A 613 1.65 23.59 -18.83
N ILE A 614 2.77 22.95 -18.47
CA ILE A 614 3.67 22.27 -19.41
C ILE A 614 3.63 20.78 -19.08
N PRO A 615 3.11 19.92 -19.98
CA PRO A 615 3.16 18.48 -19.79
C PRO A 615 4.58 17.96 -20.07
N LEU A 616 5.01 16.97 -19.29
CA LEU A 616 6.26 16.25 -19.46
C LEU A 616 5.91 14.86 -19.99
N LEU A 617 6.50 14.48 -21.11
CA LEU A 617 6.13 13.28 -21.88
C LEU A 617 7.13 12.14 -21.70
N GLY A 618 6.62 10.92 -21.50
CA GLY A 618 7.37 9.67 -21.44
C GLY A 618 6.83 8.60 -22.40
N PRO A 619 7.54 7.49 -22.60
CA PRO A 619 7.19 6.51 -23.62
C PRO A 619 5.90 5.75 -23.25
N THR A 620 5.04 5.53 -24.26
CA THR A 620 3.77 4.79 -24.08
C THR A 620 3.99 3.30 -23.85
N ASP A 621 3.08 2.68 -23.10
CA ASP A 621 3.01 1.23 -22.89
C ASP A 621 1.93 0.53 -23.74
N ARG A 622 1.04 1.30 -24.36
CA ARG A 622 -0.16 0.75 -25.01
C ARG A 622 -0.08 0.89 -26.52
N GLN A 623 -0.78 -0.01 -27.22
CA GLN A 623 -1.26 0.25 -28.59
C GLN A 623 -2.38 1.31 -28.59
N SER A 624 -2.32 2.32 -27.71
CA SER A 624 -3.19 3.49 -27.78
C SER A 624 -2.70 4.34 -28.95
N GLY A 625 -3.61 5.02 -29.65
CA GLY A 625 -3.26 5.88 -30.80
C GLY A 625 -2.36 7.09 -30.48
N HIS A 626 -1.90 7.23 -29.23
CA HIS A 626 -1.00 8.29 -28.77
C HIS A 626 0.45 7.80 -28.74
N SER A 627 1.38 8.64 -29.20
CA SER A 627 2.80 8.31 -29.26
C SER A 627 3.53 8.44 -27.91
N TRP A 628 2.97 9.19 -26.95
CA TRP A 628 3.58 9.50 -25.66
C TRP A 628 2.53 9.56 -24.54
N ASP A 629 2.93 9.22 -23.32
CA ASP A 629 2.14 9.38 -22.10
C ASP A 629 2.58 10.63 -21.33
N VAL A 630 1.64 11.37 -20.72
CA VAL A 630 1.97 12.47 -19.80
C VAL A 630 2.33 11.89 -18.43
N ILE A 631 3.60 12.02 -18.04
CA ILE A 631 4.13 11.46 -16.79
C ILE A 631 4.15 12.48 -15.65
N ALA A 632 4.15 13.77 -15.99
CA ALA A 632 4.04 14.89 -15.07
C ALA A 632 3.54 16.16 -15.77
N VAL A 633 3.09 17.14 -15.00
CA VAL A 633 2.71 18.48 -15.49
C VAL A 633 3.33 19.53 -14.56
N LEU A 634 4.16 20.40 -15.12
CA LEU A 634 4.65 21.59 -14.43
C LEU A 634 3.59 22.68 -14.55
N TYR A 635 3.13 23.21 -13.42
CA TYR A 635 2.09 24.22 -13.37
C TYR A 635 2.60 25.49 -12.69
N PHE A 636 2.20 26.64 -13.23
CA PHE A 636 2.47 27.93 -12.62
C PHE A 636 1.35 28.95 -12.83
N ASP A 637 1.19 29.84 -11.85
CA ASP A 637 0.20 30.92 -11.84
C ASP A 637 0.78 32.23 -11.31
N SER A 638 0.23 33.35 -11.78
CA SER A 638 0.64 34.71 -11.41
C SER A 638 -0.57 35.64 -11.23
N TYR A 639 -0.39 36.66 -10.40
CA TYR A 639 -1.34 37.78 -10.28
C TYR A 639 -1.13 38.84 -11.36
N ASP A 640 -0.02 38.78 -12.09
CA ASP A 640 0.26 39.69 -13.20
C ASP A 640 -0.48 39.22 -14.46
N GLU A 641 -1.06 40.19 -15.18
CA GLU A 641 -1.60 39.98 -16.52
C GLU A 641 -0.46 39.68 -17.51
N ASP A 642 -0.74 38.86 -18.52
CA ASP A 642 0.20 38.50 -19.57
C ASP A 642 1.54 37.89 -19.10
N ALA A 643 1.61 37.36 -17.88
CA ALA A 643 2.86 36.93 -17.26
C ALA A 643 3.59 35.80 -18.03
N PHE A 644 2.86 35.05 -18.86
CA PHE A 644 3.37 33.84 -19.54
C PHE A 644 3.19 33.89 -21.06
N VAL A 645 3.02 35.08 -21.65
CA VAL A 645 2.83 35.26 -23.10
C VAL A 645 4.15 35.30 -23.88
N ASP A 646 5.27 35.53 -23.18
CA ASP A 646 6.60 35.55 -23.78
C ASP A 646 7.06 34.13 -24.14
N ASP A 647 7.15 33.87 -25.45
CA ASP A 647 7.59 32.60 -26.00
C ASP A 647 9.07 32.30 -25.67
N GLU A 648 9.94 33.30 -25.56
CA GLU A 648 11.36 33.09 -25.24
C GLU A 648 11.54 32.60 -23.80
N MET A 649 10.78 33.21 -22.87
CA MET A 649 10.72 32.78 -21.48
C MET A 649 10.17 31.35 -21.37
N LEU A 650 9.03 31.05 -22.00
CA LEU A 650 8.46 29.70 -21.96
C LEU A 650 9.38 28.66 -22.60
N ASP A 651 10.07 28.98 -23.68
CA ASP A 651 11.05 28.08 -24.31
C ASP A 651 12.23 27.80 -23.39
N GLY A 652 12.64 28.81 -22.61
CA GLY A 652 13.57 28.65 -21.48
C GLY A 652 13.10 27.61 -20.46
N VAL A 653 11.84 27.70 -20.01
CA VAL A 653 11.25 26.74 -19.07
C VAL A 653 11.13 25.34 -19.68
N ILE A 654 10.72 25.23 -20.95
CA ILE A 654 10.64 23.94 -21.66
C ILE A 654 12.02 23.28 -21.75
N ARG A 655 13.08 24.04 -22.06
CA ARG A 655 14.46 23.53 -22.01
C ARG A 655 14.86 23.06 -20.62
N MET A 656 14.51 23.79 -19.57
CA MET A 656 14.75 23.36 -18.19
C MET A 656 14.04 22.04 -17.88
N CYS A 657 12.79 21.86 -18.33
CA CYS A 657 12.06 20.60 -18.20
C CYS A 657 12.73 19.45 -18.97
N GLY A 658 13.26 19.71 -20.17
CA GLY A 658 14.01 18.72 -20.95
C GLY A 658 15.27 18.24 -20.21
N PHE A 659 16.10 19.18 -19.74
CA PHE A 659 17.29 18.83 -18.95
C PHE A 659 16.95 18.13 -17.64
N PHE A 660 15.85 18.53 -16.99
CA PHE A 660 15.35 17.86 -15.80
C PHE A 660 15.03 16.39 -16.11
N LEU A 661 14.22 16.13 -17.13
CA LEU A 661 13.86 14.77 -17.55
C LEU A 661 15.09 13.91 -17.88
N ASP A 662 16.05 14.43 -18.63
CA ASP A 662 17.26 13.70 -19.01
C ASP A 662 18.19 13.42 -17.81
N SER A 663 18.13 14.24 -16.77
CA SER A 663 18.93 14.05 -15.56
C SER A 663 18.35 13.00 -14.60
N LEU A 664 17.02 12.83 -14.59
CA LEU A 664 16.31 11.96 -13.63
C LEU A 664 16.76 10.49 -13.64
N PRO A 665 16.99 9.83 -14.80
CA PRO A 665 17.52 8.48 -14.83
C PRO A 665 18.85 8.33 -14.08
N THR A 666 19.69 9.36 -14.08
CA THR A 666 21.02 9.29 -13.41
C THR A 666 20.92 9.38 -11.88
N VAL A 667 19.80 9.86 -11.33
CA VAL A 667 19.59 10.01 -9.88
C VAL A 667 19.72 8.67 -9.15
N THR A 668 19.23 7.59 -9.77
CA THR A 668 19.30 6.23 -9.23
C THR A 668 20.72 5.66 -9.21
N HIS A 669 21.65 6.23 -10.00
CA HIS A 669 23.05 5.81 -10.10
C HIS A 669 24.02 6.73 -9.35
N THR A 670 23.52 7.68 -8.55
CA THR A 670 24.37 8.55 -7.74
C THR A 670 25.16 7.75 -6.69
N ILE A 671 26.33 8.23 -6.28
CA ILE A 671 27.17 7.60 -5.23
C ILE A 671 26.39 7.44 -3.90
N ALA A 672 25.39 8.30 -3.66
CA ALA A 672 24.51 8.19 -2.51
C ALA A 672 23.61 6.92 -2.54
N GLY A 673 23.37 6.34 -3.73
CA GLY A 673 22.97 4.95 -3.97
C GLY A 673 21.64 4.46 -3.41
N ARG A 674 20.81 5.33 -2.83
CA ARG A 674 19.65 4.91 -2.03
C ARG A 674 18.31 5.37 -2.58
N ILE A 675 18.22 5.66 -3.87
CA ILE A 675 16.99 6.11 -4.50
C ILE A 675 16.70 5.21 -5.69
N ALA A 676 15.48 4.68 -5.75
CA ALA A 676 14.98 3.92 -6.89
C ALA A 676 13.75 4.63 -7.46
N ASN A 677 13.65 4.65 -8.78
CA ASN A 677 12.42 5.05 -9.45
C ASN A 677 11.60 3.79 -9.74
N THR A 678 10.50 3.59 -9.03
CA THR A 678 9.68 2.37 -9.18
C THR A 678 8.31 2.68 -9.73
N GLU A 679 7.80 1.83 -10.61
CA GLU A 679 6.42 1.94 -11.07
C GLU A 679 5.50 1.79 -9.86
N PHE A 680 4.64 2.79 -9.64
CA PHE A 680 3.71 2.81 -8.52
C PHE A 680 2.31 2.68 -9.12
N TRP A 681 1.58 1.63 -8.73
CA TRP A 681 0.23 1.30 -9.20
C TRP A 681 0.13 1.02 -10.72
N GLY A 682 -0.26 -0.20 -11.07
CA GLY A 682 -0.78 -0.58 -12.40
C GLY A 682 -1.62 -1.86 -12.22
N SER A 683 -2.76 -2.08 -12.84
CA SER A 683 -3.42 -1.55 -14.03
C SER A 683 -4.78 -0.89 -13.72
N ALA A 684 -5.00 0.37 -14.12
CA ALA A 684 -6.37 0.89 -14.23
C ALA A 684 -7.15 0.03 -15.24
N ARG A 685 -8.35 -0.43 -14.87
CA ARG A 685 -9.17 -1.36 -15.66
C ARG A 685 -9.58 -0.83 -17.04
N SER A 686 -9.44 0.46 -17.29
CA SER A 686 -9.72 1.09 -18.58
C SER A 686 -9.17 2.51 -18.55
N ARG A 687 -8.25 2.87 -19.47
CA ARG A 687 -8.17 4.28 -19.92
C ARG A 687 -9.09 4.48 -21.12
N ASP A 688 -9.89 3.48 -21.50
CA ASP A 688 -10.62 3.49 -22.77
C ASP A 688 -11.89 4.35 -22.70
N ASP A 689 -12.34 4.77 -21.50
CA ASP A 689 -13.32 5.85 -21.33
C ASP A 689 -12.68 7.26 -21.46
N GLU A 690 -11.39 7.36 -21.82
CA GLU A 690 -10.70 8.65 -21.98
C GLU A 690 -11.13 9.47 -23.22
N SER A 691 -12.12 9.03 -24.01
CA SER A 691 -12.48 9.65 -25.30
C SER A 691 -13.46 10.84 -25.25
N GLN A 692 -13.45 11.67 -24.21
CA GLN A 692 -14.09 13.00 -24.29
C GLN A 692 -12.99 14.02 -24.55
N ALA A 693 -12.86 14.45 -25.81
CA ALA A 693 -11.94 15.50 -26.21
C ALA A 693 -12.31 16.80 -25.48
N ILE A 694 -11.32 17.46 -24.87
CA ILE A 694 -11.50 18.82 -24.35
C ILE A 694 -11.78 19.74 -25.54
N ASP A 695 -12.95 20.38 -25.54
CA ASP A 695 -13.31 21.34 -26.57
C ASP A 695 -12.54 22.65 -26.38
N THR A 696 -11.41 22.78 -27.07
CA THR A 696 -10.58 23.97 -27.03
C THR A 696 -11.11 25.11 -27.91
N ALA A 697 -12.15 24.88 -28.73
CA ALA A 697 -12.66 25.89 -29.66
C ALA A 697 -13.36 27.06 -28.94
N ASN A 698 -13.84 26.82 -27.73
CA ASN A 698 -14.59 27.80 -26.94
C ASN A 698 -13.74 28.54 -25.89
N TRP A 699 -12.43 28.29 -25.82
CA TRP A 699 -11.56 28.98 -24.86
C TRP A 699 -11.44 30.46 -25.18
N GLN A 700 -11.80 31.30 -24.22
CA GLN A 700 -11.74 32.75 -24.35
C GLN A 700 -10.36 33.27 -23.97
N ALA A 701 -9.83 32.83 -22.84
CA ALA A 701 -8.57 33.26 -22.25
C ALA A 701 -7.42 32.26 -22.39
N LEU A 702 -7.69 30.99 -22.69
CA LEU A 702 -6.65 29.95 -22.81
C LEU A 702 -6.33 29.56 -24.25
N GLU A 703 -5.09 29.18 -24.51
CA GLU A 703 -4.64 28.64 -25.79
C GLU A 703 -3.68 27.46 -25.63
N GLN A 704 -3.58 26.66 -26.70
CA GLN A 704 -2.46 25.75 -26.89
C GLN A 704 -1.29 26.56 -27.44
N ALA A 705 -0.19 26.66 -26.69
CA ALA A 705 1.00 27.35 -27.17
C ALA A 705 1.58 26.58 -28.38
N ALA A 706 2.10 27.29 -29.37
CA ALA A 706 2.72 26.71 -30.56
C ALA A 706 4.14 26.19 -30.28
N MET A 707 4.29 25.40 -29.21
CA MET A 707 5.55 24.92 -28.67
C MET A 707 5.45 23.42 -28.36
N ASP A 708 6.51 22.67 -28.61
CA ASP A 708 6.54 21.25 -28.30
C ASP A 708 6.75 21.01 -26.80
N ALA A 709 6.01 20.04 -26.27
CA ALA A 709 6.19 19.61 -24.90
C ALA A 709 7.53 18.86 -24.72
N PRO A 710 8.23 19.03 -23.58
CA PRO A 710 9.44 18.30 -23.26
C PRO A 710 9.16 16.79 -23.16
N ARG A 711 10.04 15.96 -23.73
CA ARG A 711 9.88 14.50 -23.80
C ARG A 711 11.18 13.75 -23.53
N THR A 712 11.07 12.53 -23.04
CA THR A 712 12.21 11.62 -22.84
C THR A 712 11.82 10.17 -23.13
N ASP A 713 12.73 9.39 -23.73
CA ASP A 713 12.56 7.96 -23.96
C ASP A 713 12.92 7.10 -22.74
N SER A 714 13.62 7.69 -21.77
CA SER A 714 14.25 6.96 -20.65
C SER A 714 13.45 6.94 -19.36
N LEU A 715 12.33 7.66 -19.28
CA LEU A 715 11.57 7.82 -18.03
C LEU A 715 10.07 7.63 -18.26
N ARG A 716 9.46 6.68 -17.54
CA ARG A 716 8.02 6.36 -17.64
C ARG A 716 7.17 6.95 -16.51
N TYR A 717 7.78 7.29 -15.38
CA TYR A 717 7.09 7.76 -14.18
C TYR A 717 8.08 8.49 -13.27
N VAL A 718 7.55 9.28 -12.34
CA VAL A 718 8.33 10.09 -11.37
C VAL A 718 8.01 9.63 -9.95
N ASN A 719 8.63 8.53 -9.53
CA ASN A 719 8.36 7.84 -8.26
C ASN A 719 9.67 7.45 -7.57
N PHE A 720 10.52 8.44 -7.33
CA PHE A 720 11.79 8.29 -6.65
C PHE A 720 11.57 8.10 -5.15
N ASP A 721 11.85 6.91 -4.64
CA ASP A 721 11.72 6.55 -3.23
C ASP A 721 13.03 5.97 -2.68
N PHE A 722 13.16 5.97 -1.36
CA PHE A 722 14.33 5.39 -0.71
C PHE A 722 14.35 3.88 -0.91
N SER A 723 15.51 3.38 -1.31
CA SER A 723 15.81 1.97 -1.32
C SER A 723 17.10 1.71 -0.56
N GLU A 724 17.10 0.70 0.32
CA GLU A 724 18.35 0.17 0.88
C GLU A 724 19.18 -0.57 -0.19
N PHE A 725 18.65 -0.72 -1.39
CA PHE A 725 19.29 -1.36 -2.53
C PHE A 725 19.76 -0.32 -3.56
N THR A 726 21.08 -0.22 -3.69
CA THR A 726 21.71 0.13 -4.97
C THR A 726 21.95 -1.20 -5.68
N PRO A 727 21.49 -1.40 -6.93
CA PRO A 727 22.02 -2.47 -7.75
C PRO A 727 23.54 -2.35 -7.73
N VAL A 728 24.23 -3.41 -7.31
CA VAL A 728 25.68 -3.48 -7.54
C VAL A 728 25.82 -3.73 -9.03
N GLU A 729 25.84 -2.67 -9.83
CA GLU A 729 26.37 -2.80 -11.19
C GLU A 729 27.78 -3.35 -11.06
N GLN A 730 28.07 -4.42 -11.80
CA GLN A 730 29.42 -4.93 -11.92
C GLN A 730 30.26 -3.79 -12.52
N ILE A 731 31.15 -3.22 -11.70
CA ILE A 731 32.25 -2.36 -12.16
C ILE A 731 33.09 -3.12 -13.18
#